data_AF-A0A3D4WRA5-F1
#
_entry.id   AF-A0A3D4WRA5-F1
#
_cell.length_a   1.000
_cell.length_b   1.000
_cell.length_c   1.000
_cell.angle_alpha   90.00
_cell.angle_beta   90.00
_cell.angle_gamma   90.00
#
_symmetry.space_group_name_H-M   'P 1'
#
loop_
_entity.id
_entity.type
_entity.pdbx_description
1 polymer ?
#
loop_
_entity_poly.entity_id
_entity_poly.type
_entity_poly.pdbx_seq_one_letter_code
_entity_poly.pdbx_strand_id
1 'polypeptide(L)'
;MADLASVGTYRFERASSAVLHADILATFAGPDDPAAKLASIEYHLTKGHECFRKRRYAEALSEYRLTEGMLYSLAVPRFDPRANLGVDVRLPVDKALFTALAQTAITGVRILPDPGPPVAIGPSTAVGVPQVLERYTQVTREPMVLSNLLSDQFLSATREGAIAVRAGEYARAVPLLERAMTAVPDDQPRLRSGIARNISLAAARRAEAAAPADAPVMLRDNALVGAAEVRTLRLATGVTLAGEARVVEIPLAAGEAHVALRREVYEHRANAGTLAELGNKVGVAFLPGYFDAHIPHHYLYTVQMCLGDTYRKLGQYAEAVTRYERARDYQYLNVVNEAPIVWTRIAECLVDWGYELYRDKQLDAAAAQFSRVVSVAADGSRGVPGVSPLYGHPPFTAIQSAVATYLSNMDSPAAAPLTAAMVIAIRRAAQYLDMINAGLNVLGLPLNLVPVFRFRYLQAVARYFTEQAIKAEREYITFMSSSEQETASQLQLQQSVDLASATVELESRRVAEAQAERKVATASQTLAQTRVDNARTRRQDYAQVSADKVALDTASAHASGGFTETEGGYSVHLSTSGETVNLGDEDYEIMRNAAWHRGMIQREFELEDMARTEQEYAKHKLVADAQVALSDKRISVAQQGRAIAVLRQQQAKELLEYAQSKTFDAALWHALADRMRELAHLYLDRAIEIAYVMQSAYNFETDAGLDNIAMSYGTSDALNGLLGGQALMADIDYFT
;
A
#
# COMPACT_ATOMS: atom_id res chain seq x y z
N MET A 1 9.26 25.84 5.28
CA MET A 1 9.96 24.81 6.08
C MET A 1 9.48 23.38 5.81
N ALA A 2 8.19 23.13 5.55
CA ALA A 2 7.68 21.78 5.20
C ALA A 2 8.11 21.26 3.80
N ASP A 3 8.73 22.11 2.97
CA ASP A 3 8.92 21.84 1.53
C ASP A 3 10.35 21.43 1.13
N LEU A 4 11.29 21.35 2.08
CA LEU A 4 12.65 20.81 1.87
C LEU A 4 12.82 19.43 2.53
N ALA A 5 12.08 19.16 3.62
CA ALA A 5 11.97 17.82 4.18
C ALA A 5 11.27 16.84 3.22
N SER A 6 10.47 17.34 2.27
CA SER A 6 9.74 16.57 1.26
C SER A 6 10.57 16.19 0.02
N VAL A 7 11.82 16.68 -0.09
CA VAL A 7 12.66 16.50 -1.30
C VAL A 7 13.80 15.50 -1.07
N GLY A 8 14.32 15.39 0.16
CA GLY A 8 15.31 14.37 0.54
C GLY A 8 14.70 13.00 0.88
N THR A 9 13.46 13.02 1.35
CA THR A 9 12.57 11.87 1.48
C THR A 9 11.32 12.26 0.72
N TYR A 10 11.14 11.69 -0.48
CA TYR A 10 9.91 11.80 -1.25
C TYR A 10 8.72 11.82 -0.28
N ARG A 11 7.92 12.89 -0.30
CA ARG A 11 6.62 12.91 0.38
C ARG A 11 5.72 11.89 -0.34
N PHE A 12 5.93 10.61 -0.01
CA PHE A 12 5.19 9.46 -0.48
C PHE A 12 3.81 9.52 0.17
N GLU A 13 2.83 10.11 -0.52
CA GLU A 13 1.42 9.75 -0.30
C GLU A 13 1.09 8.49 -1.12
N ARG A 14 1.88 7.42 -0.93
CA ARG A 14 1.48 6.05 -1.26
C ARG A 14 0.81 5.42 -0.03
N ALA A 15 0.09 4.31 -0.25
CA ALA A 15 -0.70 3.65 0.78
C ALA A 15 0.11 3.40 2.07
N SER A 16 -0.53 3.50 3.24
CA SER A 16 0.16 3.30 4.52
C SER A 16 0.82 1.93 4.58
N SER A 17 1.82 1.77 5.45
CA SER A 17 2.49 0.47 5.62
C SER A 17 1.48 -0.65 5.91
N ALA A 18 0.37 -0.34 6.60
CA ALA A 18 -0.73 -1.27 6.84
C ALA A 18 -1.45 -1.73 5.55
N VAL A 19 -1.70 -0.81 4.61
CA VAL A 19 -2.33 -1.16 3.33
C VAL A 19 -1.38 -1.97 2.46
N LEU A 20 -0.10 -1.59 2.39
CA LEU A 20 0.91 -2.37 1.66
C LEU A 20 1.06 -3.78 2.22
N HIS A 21 1.03 -3.93 3.55
CA HIS A 21 1.09 -5.25 4.19
C HIS A 21 -0.14 -6.11 3.84
N ALA A 22 -1.34 -5.52 3.86
CA ALA A 22 -2.56 -6.21 3.45
C ALA A 22 -2.53 -6.61 1.98
N ASP A 23 -2.02 -5.74 1.10
CA ASP A 23 -1.86 -6.02 -0.34
C ASP A 23 -0.86 -7.16 -0.59
N ILE A 24 0.26 -7.20 0.14
CA ILE A 24 1.25 -8.28 0.05
C ILE A 24 0.59 -9.62 0.41
N LEU A 25 -0.14 -9.68 1.52
CA LEU A 25 -0.82 -10.89 2.00
C LEU A 25 -1.96 -11.33 1.07
N ALA A 26 -2.64 -10.38 0.41
CA ALA A 26 -3.76 -10.66 -0.49
C ALA A 26 -3.32 -11.08 -1.90
N THR A 27 -2.14 -10.64 -2.36
CA THR A 27 -1.72 -10.74 -3.76
C THR A 27 -0.75 -11.89 -4.05
N PHE A 28 0.15 -12.22 -3.11
CA PHE A 28 1.28 -13.11 -3.41
C PHE A 28 1.16 -14.47 -2.71
N ALA A 29 1.49 -15.54 -3.44
CA ALA A 29 1.34 -16.92 -2.98
C ALA A 29 2.45 -17.37 -2.00
N GLY A 30 3.50 -16.57 -1.78
CA GLY A 30 4.59 -16.86 -0.85
C GLY A 30 5.79 -15.88 -0.92
N PRO A 31 6.74 -15.96 0.03
CA PRO A 31 7.89 -15.04 0.17
C PRO A 31 8.98 -15.16 -0.92
N ASP A 32 8.95 -16.24 -1.72
CA ASP A 32 9.93 -16.47 -2.78
C ASP A 32 9.57 -15.79 -4.12
N ASP A 33 8.39 -15.19 -4.22
CA ASP A 33 7.97 -14.42 -5.40
C ASP A 33 8.81 -13.12 -5.53
N PRO A 34 9.52 -12.89 -6.66
CA PRO A 34 10.27 -11.66 -6.90
C PRO A 34 9.43 -10.38 -6.74
N ALA A 35 8.15 -10.41 -7.12
CA ALA A 35 7.25 -9.27 -6.95
C ALA A 35 6.87 -9.04 -5.47
N ALA A 36 6.76 -10.12 -4.68
CA ALA A 36 6.57 -10.03 -3.24
C ALA A 36 7.80 -9.44 -2.53
N LYS A 37 9.01 -9.75 -3.01
CA LYS A 37 10.27 -9.16 -2.49
C LYS A 37 10.33 -7.65 -2.73
N LEU A 38 9.98 -7.19 -3.92
CA LEU A 38 9.92 -5.76 -4.24
C LEU A 38 8.86 -5.02 -3.41
N ALA A 39 7.65 -5.58 -3.31
CA ALA A 39 6.60 -5.03 -2.45
C ALA A 39 7.02 -5.00 -0.97
N SER A 40 7.77 -6.00 -0.50
CA SER A 40 8.28 -6.03 0.87
C SER A 40 9.33 -4.95 1.13
N ILE A 41 10.21 -4.66 0.16
CA ILE A 41 11.16 -3.54 0.24
C ILE A 41 10.40 -2.22 0.34
N GLU A 42 9.37 -2.02 -0.48
CA GLU A 42 8.52 -0.83 -0.43
C GLU A 42 7.80 -0.68 0.91
N TYR A 43 7.28 -1.78 1.46
CA TYR A 43 6.65 -1.82 2.78
C TYR A 43 7.62 -1.38 3.89
N HIS A 44 8.81 -1.97 3.97
CA HIS A 44 9.79 -1.66 5.02
C HIS A 44 10.32 -0.23 4.91
N LEU A 45 10.55 0.28 3.69
CA LEU A 45 10.92 1.67 3.48
C LEU A 45 9.82 2.62 3.97
N THR A 46 8.56 2.33 3.64
CA THR A 46 7.39 3.13 4.06
C THR A 46 7.21 3.10 5.58
N LYS A 47 7.36 1.93 6.20
CA LYS A 47 7.31 1.76 7.65
C LYS A 47 8.43 2.53 8.35
N GLY A 48 9.64 2.53 7.80
CA GLY A 48 10.75 3.36 8.27
C GLY A 48 10.39 4.85 8.30
N HIS A 49 9.80 5.37 7.21
CA HIS A 49 9.32 6.77 7.16
C HIS A 49 8.21 7.07 8.18
N GLU A 50 7.30 6.13 8.44
CA GLU A 50 6.26 6.27 9.47
C GLU A 50 6.87 6.31 10.87
N CYS A 51 7.79 5.40 11.20
CA CYS A 51 8.50 5.38 12.47
C CYS A 51 9.31 6.66 12.69
N PHE A 52 10.04 7.13 11.67
CA PHE A 52 10.82 8.36 11.74
C PHE A 52 9.93 9.59 12.01
N ARG A 53 8.78 9.70 11.34
CA ARG A 53 7.81 10.78 11.57
C ARG A 53 7.22 10.74 12.98
N LYS A 54 7.02 9.54 13.53
CA LYS A 54 6.59 9.30 14.91
C LYS A 54 7.72 9.45 15.94
N ARG A 55 8.90 9.94 15.53
CA ARG A 55 10.11 10.08 16.37
C ARG A 55 10.61 8.78 17.00
N ARG A 56 10.20 7.61 16.48
CA ARG A 56 10.68 6.28 16.89
C ARG A 56 11.97 5.95 16.12
N TYR A 57 13.04 6.71 16.39
CA TYR A 57 14.26 6.68 15.58
C TYR A 57 15.00 5.34 15.63
N ALA A 58 15.02 4.63 16.77
CA ALA A 58 15.61 3.31 16.86
C ALA A 58 14.89 2.27 15.97
N GLU A 59 13.57 2.34 15.91
CA GLU A 59 12.78 1.47 15.03
C GLU A 59 12.92 1.87 13.57
N ALA A 60 12.90 3.17 13.27
CA ALA A 60 13.19 3.66 11.93
C ALA A 60 14.57 3.18 11.43
N LEU A 61 15.58 3.20 12.30
CA LEU A 61 16.92 2.69 11.99
C LEU A 61 16.88 1.21 11.62
N SER A 62 16.15 0.39 12.38
CA SER A 62 16.02 -1.04 12.10
C SER A 62 15.33 -1.31 10.75
N GLU A 63 14.26 -0.57 10.44
CA GLU A 63 13.51 -0.70 9.19
C GLU A 63 14.34 -0.24 7.98
N TYR A 64 15.09 0.85 8.09
CA TYR A 64 15.98 1.32 7.02
C TYR A 64 17.18 0.38 6.82
N ARG A 65 17.77 -0.16 7.88
CA ARG A 65 18.84 -1.17 7.77
C ARG A 65 18.34 -2.46 7.11
N LEU A 66 17.14 -2.91 7.48
CA LEU A 66 16.52 -4.06 6.83
C LEU A 66 16.25 -3.77 5.35
N THR A 67 15.72 -2.59 5.02
CA THR A 67 15.51 -2.14 3.63
C THR A 67 16.82 -2.13 2.83
N GLU A 68 17.91 -1.59 3.41
CA GLU A 68 19.25 -1.60 2.80
C GLU A 68 19.72 -3.03 2.52
N GLY A 69 19.56 -3.95 3.48
CA GLY A 69 19.92 -5.35 3.33
C GLY A 69 19.08 -6.07 2.27
N MET A 70 17.78 -5.78 2.20
CA MET A 70 16.88 -6.37 1.20
C MET A 70 17.23 -5.87 -0.20
N LEU A 71 17.48 -4.57 -0.36
CA LEU A 71 17.96 -4.00 -1.62
C LEU A 71 19.30 -4.61 -2.04
N TYR A 72 20.23 -4.80 -1.11
CA TYR A 72 21.51 -5.46 -1.41
C TYR A 72 21.33 -6.93 -1.83
N SER A 73 20.39 -7.65 -1.21
CA SER A 73 20.07 -9.03 -1.59
C SER A 73 19.55 -9.16 -3.03
N LEU A 74 19.04 -8.08 -3.64
CA LEU A 74 18.69 -8.08 -5.06
C LEU A 74 19.92 -8.19 -5.97
N ALA A 75 21.06 -7.63 -5.55
CA ALA A 75 22.34 -7.75 -6.26
C ALA A 75 23.11 -9.01 -5.85
N VAL A 76 22.96 -9.45 -4.59
CA VAL A 76 23.61 -10.63 -4.03
C VAL A 76 22.56 -11.57 -3.40
N PRO A 77 21.91 -12.45 -4.19
CA PRO A 77 20.77 -13.24 -3.73
C PRO A 77 21.00 -14.17 -2.53
N ARG A 78 22.27 -14.50 -2.24
CA ARG A 78 22.64 -15.34 -1.08
C ARG A 78 22.79 -14.55 0.22
N PHE A 79 22.72 -13.22 0.18
CA PHE A 79 22.83 -12.38 1.36
C PHE A 79 21.52 -12.43 2.16
N ASP A 80 21.61 -12.69 3.47
CA ASP A 80 20.48 -12.57 4.39
C ASP A 80 20.28 -11.09 4.77
N PRO A 81 19.17 -10.44 4.38
CA PRO A 81 18.88 -9.05 4.72
C PRO A 81 18.93 -8.74 6.21
N ARG A 82 18.61 -9.72 7.07
CA ARG A 82 18.59 -9.55 8.53
C ARG A 82 19.98 -9.43 9.12
N ALA A 83 21.02 -9.90 8.42
CA ALA A 83 22.40 -9.71 8.84
C ALA A 83 22.75 -8.21 8.94
N ASN A 84 22.14 -7.35 8.12
CA ASN A 84 22.37 -5.89 8.15
C ASN A 84 21.75 -5.18 9.37
N LEU A 85 20.99 -5.89 10.21
CA LEU A 85 20.54 -5.34 11.49
C LEU A 85 21.69 -5.24 12.51
N GLY A 86 22.74 -6.04 12.35
CA GLY A 86 23.94 -6.00 13.19
C GLY A 86 24.69 -4.68 13.08
N VAL A 87 25.39 -4.28 14.14
CA VAL A 87 26.10 -2.98 14.22
C VAL A 87 27.36 -2.96 13.34
N ASP A 88 27.96 -4.12 13.07
CA ASP A 88 29.27 -4.24 12.39
C ASP A 88 29.18 -4.49 10.87
N VAL A 89 27.98 -4.63 10.32
CA VAL A 89 27.79 -4.93 8.89
C VAL A 89 27.76 -3.64 8.09
N ARG A 90 28.81 -3.40 7.29
CA ARG A 90 28.89 -2.27 6.37
C ARG A 90 28.77 -2.77 4.94
N LEU A 91 27.58 -2.60 4.36
CA LEU A 91 27.35 -2.96 2.96
C LEU A 91 28.07 -2.00 2.01
N PRO A 92 28.64 -2.52 0.90
CA PRO A 92 29.33 -1.70 -0.08
C PRO A 92 28.33 -0.86 -0.89
N VAL A 93 28.79 0.31 -1.34
CA VAL A 93 28.03 1.27 -2.16
C VAL A 93 28.76 1.50 -3.49
N ASP A 94 29.51 0.49 -3.95
CA ASP A 94 30.33 0.58 -5.17
C ASP A 94 29.44 0.83 -6.40
N LYS A 95 29.95 1.64 -7.34
CA LYS A 95 29.38 1.86 -8.68
C LYS A 95 29.11 0.54 -9.41
N ALA A 96 29.91 -0.51 -9.15
CA ALA A 96 29.70 -1.84 -9.71
C ALA A 96 28.32 -2.46 -9.35
N LEU A 97 27.73 -2.09 -8.20
CA LEU A 97 26.42 -2.58 -7.78
C LEU A 97 25.27 -2.01 -8.61
N PHE A 98 25.46 -0.84 -9.23
CA PHE A 98 24.42 -0.22 -10.04
C PHE A 98 23.92 -1.17 -11.15
N THR A 99 24.85 -1.79 -11.88
CA THR A 99 24.50 -2.69 -12.99
C THR A 99 23.72 -3.90 -12.49
N ALA A 100 24.15 -4.51 -11.38
CA ALA A 100 23.45 -5.65 -10.79
C ALA A 100 22.04 -5.28 -10.32
N LEU A 101 21.89 -4.16 -9.60
CA LEU A 101 20.59 -3.67 -9.14
C LEU A 101 19.65 -3.31 -10.30
N ALA A 102 20.18 -2.65 -11.35
CA ALA A 102 19.42 -2.29 -12.54
C ALA A 102 18.94 -3.53 -13.32
N GLN A 103 19.79 -4.57 -13.42
CA GLN A 103 19.42 -5.85 -14.02
C GLN A 103 18.33 -6.55 -13.22
N THR A 104 18.43 -6.61 -11.89
CA THR A 104 17.39 -7.23 -11.05
C THR A 104 16.07 -6.45 -11.09
N ALA A 105 16.12 -5.11 -11.10
CA ALA A 105 14.95 -4.26 -11.31
C ALA A 105 14.18 -4.65 -12.58
N ILE A 106 14.91 -4.79 -13.70
CA ILE A 106 14.34 -5.16 -14.99
C ILE A 106 13.79 -6.58 -14.98
N THR A 107 14.49 -7.53 -14.36
CA THR A 107 13.99 -8.90 -14.22
C THR A 107 12.71 -8.95 -13.40
N GLY A 108 12.61 -8.18 -12.30
CA GLY A 108 11.38 -8.04 -11.53
C GLY A 108 10.22 -7.45 -12.36
N VAL A 109 10.51 -6.41 -13.13
CA VAL A 109 9.51 -5.78 -14.03
C VAL A 109 9.08 -6.69 -15.19
N ARG A 110 9.98 -7.52 -15.72
CA ARG A 110 9.63 -8.52 -16.75
C ARG A 110 8.58 -9.52 -16.29
N ILE A 111 8.54 -9.82 -14.99
CA ILE A 111 7.62 -10.79 -14.38
C ILE A 111 6.28 -10.11 -14.01
N LEU A 112 6.28 -8.77 -13.87
CA LEU A 112 5.07 -8.00 -13.65
C LEU A 112 4.20 -7.93 -14.94
N PRO A 113 2.86 -7.84 -14.81
CA PRO A 113 1.98 -7.59 -15.96
C PRO A 113 2.34 -6.26 -16.63
N ASP A 114 2.21 -6.19 -17.95
CA ASP A 114 2.55 -4.97 -18.72
C ASP A 114 1.68 -3.82 -18.19
N PRO A 115 2.27 -2.73 -17.68
CA PRO A 115 1.48 -1.56 -17.32
C PRO A 115 0.83 -1.09 -18.62
N GLY A 116 -0.49 -1.21 -18.73
CA GLY A 116 -1.24 -0.64 -19.85
C GLY A 116 -0.82 0.81 -20.14
N PRO A 117 -1.15 1.35 -21.34
CA PRO A 117 -0.63 2.64 -21.79
C PRO A 117 -0.76 3.70 -20.69
N PRO A 118 0.32 4.44 -20.36
CA PRO A 118 0.25 5.50 -19.36
C PRO A 118 -0.79 6.50 -19.85
N VAL A 119 -1.91 6.62 -19.14
CA VAL A 119 -2.89 7.65 -19.40
C VAL A 119 -2.21 8.97 -19.05
N ALA A 120 -1.88 9.75 -20.08
CA ALA A 120 -1.28 11.06 -19.92
C ALA A 120 -2.21 11.95 -19.08
N ILE A 121 -1.80 12.25 -17.84
CA ILE A 121 -2.38 13.35 -17.09
C ILE A 121 -1.66 14.60 -17.59
N GLY A 122 -2.37 15.39 -18.40
CA GLY A 122 -1.87 16.66 -18.94
C GLY A 122 -1.65 17.73 -17.86
N PRO A 123 -0.96 18.84 -18.21
CA PRO A 123 -0.57 19.86 -17.25
C PRO A 123 -1.78 20.63 -16.72
N SER A 124 -1.90 20.79 -15.40
CA SER A 124 -2.75 21.84 -14.82
C SER A 124 -2.02 23.17 -15.01
N THR A 125 -2.43 23.94 -16.01
CA THR A 125 -1.95 25.32 -16.17
C THR A 125 -2.26 26.13 -14.91
N ALA A 126 -1.28 26.90 -14.44
CA ALA A 126 -1.44 27.87 -13.38
C ALA A 126 -2.38 28.99 -13.86
N VAL A 127 -3.63 28.97 -13.41
CA VAL A 127 -4.53 30.13 -13.49
C VAL A 127 -4.27 30.98 -12.25
N GLY A 128 -3.86 32.23 -12.45
CA GLY A 128 -3.67 33.19 -11.36
C GLY A 128 -4.95 33.32 -10.54
N VAL A 129 -4.83 33.15 -9.22
CA VAL A 129 -5.95 33.19 -8.29
C VAL A 129 -6.50 34.61 -8.23
N PRO A 130 -7.75 34.87 -8.64
CA PRO A 130 -8.42 36.13 -8.36
C PRO A 130 -8.63 36.25 -6.85
N GLN A 131 -8.42 37.44 -6.26
CA GLN A 131 -8.56 37.70 -4.81
C GLN A 131 -9.92 37.29 -4.19
N VAL A 132 -10.95 37.03 -5.00
CA VAL A 132 -12.25 36.50 -4.56
C VAL A 132 -12.18 35.01 -4.16
N LEU A 133 -11.16 34.26 -4.60
CA LEU A 133 -11.01 32.82 -4.34
C LEU A 133 -10.15 32.48 -3.10
N GLU A 134 -9.56 33.46 -2.40
CA GLU A 134 -8.94 33.24 -1.07
C GLU A 134 -9.96 32.81 0.01
N ARG A 135 -11.27 32.88 -0.27
CA ARG A 135 -12.33 32.38 0.63
C ARG A 135 -12.72 30.92 0.40
N TYR A 136 -12.21 30.29 -0.66
CA TYR A 136 -12.55 28.89 -1.03
C TYR A 136 -11.37 27.91 -0.87
N THR A 137 -10.26 28.33 -0.24
CA THR A 137 -9.21 27.43 0.28
C THR A 137 -9.63 26.72 1.57
N GLN A 138 -10.91 26.80 1.95
CA GLN A 138 -11.48 25.99 3.02
C GLN A 138 -11.68 24.56 2.53
N VAL A 139 -11.01 23.66 3.25
CA VAL A 139 -11.18 22.21 3.20
C VAL A 139 -12.66 21.84 3.29
N THR A 140 -13.20 21.26 2.22
CA THR A 140 -14.40 20.42 2.27
C THR A 140 -14.10 19.07 1.61
N ARG A 141 -14.10 18.01 2.41
CA ARG A 141 -14.25 16.64 1.96
C ARG A 141 -15.73 16.45 1.63
N GLU A 142 -16.09 16.40 0.36
CA GLU A 142 -17.31 15.72 -0.04
C GLU A 142 -16.97 14.28 -0.47
N PRO A 143 -17.67 13.26 0.06
CA PRO A 143 -17.51 11.88 -0.36
C PRO A 143 -18.13 11.69 -1.75
N MET A 144 -17.35 11.20 -2.71
CA MET A 144 -17.89 10.73 -3.98
C MET A 144 -18.72 9.47 -3.71
N VAL A 145 -20.05 9.61 -3.79
CA VAL A 145 -21.01 8.52 -3.74
C VAL A 145 -20.84 7.65 -4.99
N LEU A 146 -20.20 6.49 -4.84
CA LEU A 146 -20.20 5.43 -5.86
C LEU A 146 -21.53 4.66 -5.77
N SER A 147 -22.60 5.21 -6.34
CA SER A 147 -23.81 4.43 -6.63
C SER A 147 -24.38 4.77 -8.00
N ASN A 148 -24.53 3.72 -8.84
CA ASN A 148 -25.40 3.59 -10.02
C ASN A 148 -24.81 3.69 -11.44
N LEU A 149 -23.49 3.66 -11.65
CA LEU A 149 -22.91 3.77 -13.01
C LEU A 149 -22.28 2.49 -13.61
N LEU A 150 -22.37 1.33 -12.94
CA LEU A 150 -21.81 0.08 -13.47
C LEU A 150 -22.92 -0.90 -13.81
N SER A 151 -22.91 -1.42 -15.05
CA SER A 151 -23.94 -2.34 -15.54
C SER A 151 -23.91 -3.67 -14.78
N ASP A 152 -25.07 -4.33 -14.59
CA ASP A 152 -25.12 -5.66 -13.96
C ASP A 152 -24.26 -6.69 -14.72
N GLN A 153 -24.07 -6.50 -16.03
CA GLN A 153 -23.17 -7.30 -16.87
C GLN A 153 -21.70 -7.15 -16.47
N PHE A 154 -21.26 -5.95 -16.12
CA PHE A 154 -19.91 -5.67 -15.62
C PHE A 154 -19.63 -6.42 -14.31
N LEU A 155 -20.53 -6.28 -13.33
CA LEU A 155 -20.36 -6.89 -12.01
C LEU A 155 -20.41 -8.42 -12.07
N SER A 156 -21.28 -8.99 -12.92
CA SER A 156 -21.37 -10.43 -13.14
C SER A 156 -20.12 -10.99 -13.78
N ALA A 157 -19.62 -10.36 -14.85
CA ALA A 157 -18.46 -10.80 -15.60
C ALA A 157 -17.16 -10.72 -14.78
N THR A 158 -17.01 -9.67 -13.97
CA THR A 158 -15.83 -9.51 -13.08
C THR A 158 -15.86 -10.55 -11.95
N ARG A 159 -17.03 -10.82 -11.38
CA ARG A 159 -17.22 -11.80 -10.30
C ARG A 159 -16.99 -13.23 -10.79
N GLU A 160 -17.59 -13.62 -11.91
CA GLU A 160 -17.42 -14.95 -12.49
C GLU A 160 -15.99 -15.17 -12.99
N GLY A 161 -15.36 -14.15 -13.56
CA GLY A 161 -13.95 -14.16 -13.95
C GLY A 161 -13.01 -14.40 -12.76
N ALA A 162 -13.23 -13.68 -11.65
CA ALA A 162 -12.43 -13.85 -10.43
C ALA A 162 -12.62 -15.24 -9.77
N ILE A 163 -13.83 -15.82 -9.84
CA ILE A 163 -14.09 -17.19 -9.35
C ILE A 163 -13.35 -18.21 -10.21
N ALA A 164 -13.38 -18.06 -11.54
CA ALA A 164 -12.67 -18.95 -12.46
C ALA A 164 -11.14 -18.87 -12.29
N VAL A 165 -10.57 -17.70 -11.97
CA VAL A 165 -9.14 -17.57 -11.63
C VAL A 165 -8.80 -18.34 -10.35
N ARG A 166 -9.61 -18.23 -9.29
CA ARG A 166 -9.37 -18.93 -8.02
C ARG A 166 -9.51 -20.45 -8.14
N ALA A 167 -10.37 -20.92 -9.04
CA ALA A 167 -10.55 -22.33 -9.31
C ALA A 167 -9.46 -22.94 -10.23
N GLY A 168 -8.50 -22.13 -10.70
CA GLY A 168 -7.52 -22.56 -11.70
C GLY A 168 -8.12 -22.79 -13.10
N GLU A 169 -9.38 -22.42 -13.32
CA GLU A 169 -10.10 -22.53 -14.59
C GLU A 169 -9.75 -21.37 -15.52
N TYR A 170 -8.46 -21.18 -15.79
CA TYR A 170 -7.94 -20.01 -16.49
C TYR A 170 -8.46 -19.86 -17.93
N ALA A 171 -8.80 -20.97 -18.59
CA ALA A 171 -9.44 -20.98 -19.91
C ALA A 171 -10.86 -20.37 -19.90
N ARG A 172 -11.54 -20.44 -18.75
CA ARG A 172 -12.88 -19.86 -18.54
C ARG A 172 -12.80 -18.44 -18.01
N ALA A 173 -11.77 -18.12 -17.22
CA ALA A 173 -11.59 -16.80 -16.61
C ALA A 173 -11.32 -15.67 -17.61
N VAL A 174 -10.47 -15.91 -18.61
CA VAL A 174 -10.07 -14.91 -19.62
C VAL A 174 -11.27 -14.29 -20.37
N PRO A 175 -12.16 -15.07 -21.02
CA PRO A 175 -13.28 -14.49 -21.77
C PRO A 175 -14.33 -13.81 -20.88
N LEU A 176 -14.40 -14.15 -19.58
CA LEU A 176 -15.29 -13.49 -18.62
C LEU A 176 -14.75 -12.12 -18.22
N LEU A 177 -13.44 -12.02 -17.96
CA LEU A 177 -12.81 -10.75 -17.61
C LEU A 177 -12.70 -9.82 -18.82
N GLU A 178 -12.56 -10.34 -20.04
CA GLU A 178 -12.64 -9.55 -21.29
C GLU A 178 -14.04 -8.94 -21.49
N ARG A 179 -15.11 -9.68 -21.19
CA ARG A 179 -16.48 -9.13 -21.17
C ARG A 179 -16.65 -8.04 -20.12
N ALA A 180 -16.03 -8.21 -18.95
CA ALA A 180 -16.02 -7.17 -17.93
C ALA A 180 -15.32 -5.91 -18.43
N MET A 181 -14.19 -6.04 -19.14
CA MET A 181 -13.46 -4.92 -19.72
C MET A 181 -14.30 -4.12 -20.72
N THR A 182 -15.05 -4.79 -21.59
CA THR A 182 -15.93 -4.13 -22.57
C THR A 182 -17.12 -3.40 -21.93
N ALA A 183 -17.47 -3.76 -20.69
CA ALA A 183 -18.60 -3.16 -19.96
C ALA A 183 -18.19 -1.98 -19.06
N VAL A 184 -16.89 -1.64 -18.97
CA VAL A 184 -16.41 -0.48 -18.21
C VAL A 184 -16.48 0.79 -19.06
N PRO A 185 -17.15 1.85 -18.58
CA PRO A 185 -17.12 3.19 -19.19
C PRO A 185 -15.69 3.74 -19.35
N ASP A 186 -15.42 4.47 -20.44
CA ASP A 186 -14.09 5.00 -20.77
C ASP A 186 -13.53 5.99 -19.72
N ASP A 187 -14.40 6.58 -18.90
CA ASP A 187 -14.09 7.53 -17.83
C ASP A 187 -13.67 6.88 -16.49
N GLN A 188 -13.55 5.55 -16.42
CA GLN A 188 -13.14 4.80 -15.23
C GLN A 188 -11.80 4.06 -15.40
N PRO A 189 -10.68 4.79 -15.54
CA PRO A 189 -9.37 4.23 -15.91
C PRO A 189 -8.77 3.29 -14.85
N ARG A 190 -9.06 3.52 -13.56
CA ARG A 190 -8.61 2.64 -12.46
C ARG A 190 -9.28 1.26 -12.48
N LEU A 191 -10.55 1.23 -12.86
CA LEU A 191 -11.34 0.00 -12.90
C LEU A 191 -10.94 -0.86 -14.11
N ARG A 192 -10.69 -0.21 -15.25
CA ARG A 192 -10.12 -0.85 -16.44
C ARG A 192 -8.72 -1.41 -16.17
N SER A 193 -7.83 -0.66 -15.52
CA SER A 193 -6.48 -1.16 -15.24
C SER A 193 -6.50 -2.40 -14.33
N GLY A 194 -7.38 -2.44 -13.33
CA GLY A 194 -7.57 -3.60 -12.46
C GLY A 194 -8.05 -4.84 -13.22
N ILE A 195 -8.95 -4.68 -14.20
CA ILE A 195 -9.49 -5.81 -14.98
C ILE A 195 -8.49 -6.28 -16.04
N ALA A 196 -7.78 -5.36 -16.69
CA ALA A 196 -6.69 -5.71 -17.61
C ALA A 196 -5.66 -6.58 -16.89
N ARG A 197 -5.25 -6.18 -15.67
CA ARG A 197 -4.34 -6.96 -14.83
C ARG A 197 -4.85 -8.38 -14.58
N ASN A 198 -6.14 -8.54 -14.28
CA ASN A 198 -6.74 -9.85 -14.00
C ASN A 198 -6.90 -10.72 -15.27
N ILE A 199 -7.24 -10.13 -16.43
CA ILE A 199 -7.26 -10.83 -17.72
C ILE A 199 -5.86 -11.39 -18.01
N SER A 200 -4.84 -10.53 -17.90
CA SER A 200 -3.46 -10.89 -18.19
C SER A 200 -2.92 -11.97 -17.25
N LEU A 201 -3.25 -11.90 -15.96
CA LEU A 201 -2.89 -12.92 -14.98
C LEU A 201 -3.54 -14.27 -15.32
N ALA A 202 -4.84 -14.27 -15.67
CA ALA A 202 -5.55 -15.48 -16.06
C ALA A 202 -4.97 -16.08 -17.36
N ALA A 203 -4.62 -15.25 -18.35
CA ALA A 203 -4.03 -15.70 -19.60
C ALA A 203 -2.63 -16.32 -19.40
N ALA A 204 -1.80 -15.74 -18.54
CA ALA A 204 -0.47 -16.27 -18.22
C ALA A 204 -0.54 -17.65 -17.54
N ARG A 205 -1.44 -17.80 -16.56
CA ARG A 205 -1.65 -19.07 -15.86
C ARG A 205 -2.28 -20.15 -16.74
N ARG A 206 -3.11 -19.78 -17.71
CA ARG A 206 -3.62 -20.68 -18.75
C ARG A 206 -2.49 -21.25 -19.62
N ALA A 207 -1.51 -20.41 -19.99
CA ALA A 207 -0.36 -20.83 -20.78
C ALA A 207 0.58 -21.74 -19.98
N GLU A 208 0.76 -21.47 -18.69
CA GLU A 208 1.55 -22.30 -17.77
C GLU A 208 0.95 -23.72 -17.59
N ALA A 209 -0.38 -23.84 -17.51
CA ALA A 209 -1.10 -25.11 -17.38
C ALA A 209 -1.07 -25.97 -18.67
N ALA A 210 -0.66 -25.42 -19.81
CA ALA A 210 -0.64 -26.11 -21.12
C ALA A 210 0.74 -26.69 -21.49
N ALA A 211 1.78 -26.52 -20.66
CA ALA A 211 3.13 -26.99 -20.94
C ALA A 211 3.36 -28.45 -20.47
N PRO A 212 4.02 -29.33 -21.26
CA PRO A 212 4.24 -30.74 -20.89
C PRO A 212 5.16 -30.91 -19.67
N ALA A 213 4.90 -31.95 -18.86
CA ALA A 213 5.41 -32.11 -17.50
C ALA A 213 6.87 -32.59 -17.38
N ASP A 214 7.48 -33.16 -18.43
CA ASP A 214 8.71 -33.98 -18.30
C ASP A 214 9.98 -33.38 -18.96
N ALA A 215 10.31 -32.09 -18.76
CA ALA A 215 11.58 -31.51 -19.25
C ALA A 215 12.40 -30.82 -18.13
N PRO A 216 13.76 -30.91 -18.15
CA PRO A 216 14.63 -30.46 -17.07
C PRO A 216 14.69 -28.93 -16.90
N VAL A 217 14.80 -28.49 -15.63
CA VAL A 217 14.57 -27.12 -15.12
C VAL A 217 15.38 -26.02 -15.83
N MET A 218 16.62 -26.29 -16.25
CA MET A 218 17.48 -25.31 -16.94
C MET A 218 17.11 -25.05 -18.42
N LEU A 219 16.28 -25.91 -19.04
CA LEU A 219 15.81 -25.75 -20.42
C LEU A 219 14.38 -25.22 -20.51
N ARG A 220 13.65 -25.13 -19.38
CA ARG A 220 12.33 -24.47 -19.33
C ARG A 220 12.44 -22.95 -19.51
N ASP A 221 13.51 -22.32 -19.02
CA ASP A 221 13.69 -20.87 -19.14
C ASP A 221 14.04 -20.40 -20.57
N ASN A 222 14.62 -21.27 -21.40
CA ASN A 222 14.95 -20.96 -22.79
C ASN A 222 13.88 -21.36 -23.81
N ALA A 223 12.84 -22.12 -23.41
CA ALA A 223 11.73 -22.48 -24.27
C ALA A 223 10.62 -21.40 -24.34
N LEU A 224 10.74 -20.31 -23.57
CA LEU A 224 9.89 -19.11 -23.63
C LEU A 224 10.08 -18.28 -24.92
N VAL A 225 10.98 -18.66 -25.82
CA VAL A 225 11.26 -17.95 -27.08
C VAL A 225 10.39 -18.50 -28.23
N GLY A 226 9.07 -18.60 -27.99
CA GLY A 226 8.05 -18.85 -29.00
C GLY A 226 7.19 -17.62 -29.19
N ALA A 227 7.48 -16.84 -30.23
CA ALA A 227 6.85 -15.55 -30.60
C ALA A 227 7.02 -14.43 -29.55
N ALA A 228 8.23 -13.85 -29.51
CA ALA A 228 8.55 -12.66 -28.73
C ALA A 228 7.73 -11.44 -29.21
N GLU A 229 6.58 -11.19 -28.59
CA GLU A 229 6.12 -9.81 -28.42
C GLU A 229 7.20 -9.09 -27.61
N VAL A 230 7.80 -8.07 -28.20
CA VAL A 230 8.79 -7.20 -27.55
C VAL A 230 8.06 -6.45 -26.43
N ARG A 231 8.01 -7.01 -25.22
CA ARG A 231 7.45 -6.30 -24.05
C ARG A 231 8.25 -5.02 -23.80
N THR A 232 7.58 -3.89 -23.66
CA THR A 232 8.19 -2.59 -23.37
C THR A 232 7.76 -2.11 -21.99
N LEU A 233 8.72 -1.76 -21.14
CA LEU A 233 8.44 -1.09 -19.88
C LEU A 233 8.16 0.39 -20.16
N ARG A 234 6.90 0.81 -19.97
CA ARG A 234 6.47 2.20 -20.10
C ARG A 234 6.52 2.89 -18.75
N LEU A 235 7.37 3.89 -18.61
CA LEU A 235 7.57 4.66 -17.38
C LEU A 235 7.37 6.14 -17.68
N ALA A 236 6.58 6.85 -16.89
CA ALA A 236 6.74 8.30 -16.86
C ALA A 236 7.88 8.66 -15.90
N THR A 237 8.80 9.52 -16.34
CA THR A 237 9.99 9.91 -15.56
C THR A 237 9.95 11.36 -15.07
N GLY A 238 8.92 12.12 -15.48
CA GLY A 238 8.76 13.53 -15.14
C GLY A 238 8.00 14.28 -16.22
N VAL A 239 8.22 15.59 -16.31
CA VAL A 239 7.76 16.42 -17.44
C VAL A 239 8.93 16.92 -18.26
N THR A 240 8.69 17.17 -19.54
CA THR A 240 9.62 17.87 -20.43
C THR A 240 9.66 19.37 -20.08
N LEU A 241 10.66 20.10 -20.61
CA LEU A 241 10.72 21.56 -20.50
C LEU A 241 9.47 22.27 -21.06
N ALA A 242 8.72 21.61 -21.94
CA ALA A 242 7.46 22.09 -22.50
C ALA A 242 6.24 21.79 -21.58
N GLY A 243 6.43 21.12 -20.44
CA GLY A 243 5.36 20.77 -19.49
C GLY A 243 4.60 19.50 -19.83
N GLU A 244 5.03 18.73 -20.83
CA GLU A 244 4.40 17.46 -21.23
C GLU A 244 4.95 16.29 -20.43
N ALA A 245 4.15 15.28 -20.11
CA ALA A 245 4.62 14.08 -19.41
C ALA A 245 5.68 13.34 -20.25
N ARG A 246 6.89 13.21 -19.71
CA ARG A 246 7.97 12.43 -20.32
C ARG A 246 7.71 10.95 -20.05
N VAL A 247 7.16 10.26 -21.05
CA VAL A 247 7.01 8.81 -21.06
C VAL A 247 8.21 8.20 -21.80
N VAL A 248 8.86 7.25 -21.14
CA VAL A 248 9.98 6.48 -21.65
C VAL A 248 9.51 5.05 -21.85
N GLU A 249 9.79 4.49 -23.03
CA GLU A 249 9.57 3.08 -23.32
C GLU A 249 10.91 2.35 -23.34
N ILE A 250 11.09 1.39 -22.44
CA ILE A 250 12.30 0.57 -22.35
C ILE A 250 11.98 -0.82 -22.90
N PRO A 251 12.51 -1.20 -24.07
CA PRO A 251 12.32 -2.56 -24.59
C PRO A 251 12.97 -3.57 -23.65
N LEU A 252 12.19 -4.54 -23.18
CA LEU A 252 12.64 -5.57 -22.25
C LEU A 252 13.34 -6.74 -22.97
N ALA A 253 13.74 -6.59 -24.23
CA ALA A 253 14.49 -7.60 -24.98
C ALA A 253 15.78 -8.01 -24.25
N ALA A 254 16.20 -9.27 -24.43
CA ALA A 254 17.36 -9.82 -23.73
C ALA A 254 18.65 -9.07 -24.09
N GLY A 255 19.38 -8.56 -23.09
CA GLY A 255 20.73 -7.99 -23.24
C GLY A 255 20.88 -6.50 -22.98
N GLU A 256 19.96 -5.64 -23.44
CA GLU A 256 20.19 -4.18 -23.49
C GLU A 256 19.28 -3.33 -22.59
N ALA A 257 18.24 -3.91 -21.99
CA ALA A 257 17.25 -3.17 -21.20
C ALA A 257 17.86 -2.36 -20.04
N HIS A 258 18.93 -2.85 -19.39
CA HIS A 258 19.61 -2.16 -18.29
C HIS A 258 20.46 -0.98 -18.78
N VAL A 259 20.95 -1.04 -20.02
CA VAL A 259 21.63 0.07 -20.70
C VAL A 259 20.62 1.15 -21.06
N ALA A 260 19.45 0.75 -21.58
CA ALA A 260 18.34 1.66 -21.85
C ALA A 260 17.80 2.32 -20.57
N LEU A 261 17.60 1.56 -19.48
CA LEU A 261 17.22 2.12 -18.17
C LEU A 261 18.24 3.14 -17.67
N ARG A 262 19.54 2.83 -17.76
CA ARG A 262 20.62 3.75 -17.39
C ARG A 262 20.55 5.05 -18.18
N ARG A 263 20.46 4.96 -19.51
CA ARG A 263 20.44 6.11 -20.41
C ARG A 263 19.18 6.96 -20.24
N GLU A 264 18.01 6.31 -20.31
CA GLU A 264 16.74 7.03 -20.39
C GLU A 264 16.26 7.54 -19.03
N VAL A 265 16.59 6.85 -17.93
CA VAL A 265 16.13 7.23 -16.58
C VAL A 265 17.25 7.92 -15.81
N TYR A 266 18.41 7.27 -15.63
CA TYR A 266 19.43 7.74 -14.69
C TYR A 266 20.30 8.88 -15.22
N GLU A 267 20.76 8.79 -16.47
CA GLU A 267 21.53 9.87 -17.10
C GLU A 267 20.66 11.12 -17.31
N HIS A 268 19.38 10.95 -17.63
CA HIS A 268 18.42 12.05 -17.63
C HIS A 268 18.22 12.63 -16.21
N ARG A 269 18.02 11.78 -15.20
CA ARG A 269 17.86 12.21 -13.80
C ARG A 269 19.05 13.04 -13.34
N ALA A 270 20.27 12.65 -13.71
CA ALA A 270 21.48 13.37 -13.33
C ALA A 270 21.55 14.79 -13.91
N ASN A 271 20.94 15.01 -15.08
CA ASN A 271 20.99 16.28 -15.83
C ASN A 271 19.72 17.14 -15.70
N ALA A 272 18.69 16.67 -15.01
CA ALA A 272 17.43 17.41 -14.84
C ALA A 272 17.65 18.74 -14.11
N GLY A 273 17.13 19.83 -14.66
CA GLY A 273 17.27 21.19 -14.13
C GLY A 273 16.21 21.56 -13.10
N THR A 274 15.08 20.83 -13.07
CA THR A 274 13.95 21.13 -12.18
C THR A 274 13.45 19.89 -11.43
N LEU A 275 12.77 20.10 -10.30
CA LEU A 275 12.10 19.02 -9.56
C LEU A 275 10.98 18.37 -10.39
N ALA A 276 10.32 19.12 -11.26
CA ALA A 276 9.24 18.61 -12.11
C ALA A 276 9.77 17.63 -13.18
N GLU A 277 10.96 17.90 -13.75
CA GLU A 277 11.67 16.98 -14.66
C GLU A 277 12.08 15.67 -13.98
N LEU A 278 12.22 15.67 -12.64
CA LEU A 278 12.45 14.47 -11.82
C LEU A 278 11.15 13.72 -11.46
N GLY A 279 9.98 14.23 -11.89
CA GLY A 279 8.66 13.68 -11.56
C GLY A 279 8.14 14.03 -10.17
N ASN A 280 8.83 14.92 -9.43
CA ASN A 280 8.38 15.37 -8.13
C ASN A 280 7.17 16.30 -8.27
N LYS A 281 6.13 16.07 -7.45
CA LYS A 281 4.87 16.85 -7.41
C LYS A 281 4.01 16.82 -8.68
N VAL A 282 4.30 15.95 -9.66
CA VAL A 282 3.53 15.84 -10.92
C VAL A 282 2.71 14.55 -11.04
N GLY A 283 2.55 13.79 -9.96
CA GLY A 283 1.75 12.56 -9.94
C GLY A 283 2.31 11.36 -10.71
N VAL A 284 3.43 11.54 -11.40
CA VAL A 284 4.13 10.51 -12.19
C VAL A 284 4.64 9.34 -11.32
N ALA A 285 5.02 9.61 -10.07
CA ALA A 285 5.45 8.58 -9.11
C ALA A 285 4.34 7.57 -8.72
N PHE A 286 3.08 7.83 -9.09
CA PHE A 286 1.95 6.94 -8.84
C PHE A 286 1.72 5.90 -9.95
N LEU A 287 2.49 5.97 -11.04
CA LEU A 287 2.36 4.99 -12.12
C LEU A 287 3.03 3.66 -11.75
N PRO A 288 2.44 2.52 -12.17
CA PRO A 288 3.06 1.21 -12.00
C PRO A 288 4.47 1.16 -12.63
N GLY A 289 5.42 0.49 -11.97
CA GLY A 289 6.80 0.36 -12.46
C GLY A 289 7.75 1.49 -12.03
N TYR A 290 7.26 2.62 -11.50
CA TYR A 290 8.12 3.75 -11.10
C TYR A 290 9.08 3.37 -9.95
N PHE A 291 8.58 2.72 -8.89
CA PHE A 291 9.41 2.28 -7.76
C PHE A 291 10.49 1.29 -8.21
N ASP A 292 10.09 0.32 -9.04
CA ASP A 292 10.97 -0.74 -9.54
C ASP A 292 12.10 -0.18 -10.40
N ALA A 293 11.79 0.81 -11.25
CA ALA A 293 12.77 1.50 -12.08
C ALA A 293 13.81 2.31 -11.28
N HIS A 294 13.50 2.67 -10.02
CA HIS A 294 14.34 3.51 -9.17
C HIS A 294 15.10 2.74 -8.07
N ILE A 295 15.11 1.40 -8.08
CA ILE A 295 15.81 0.57 -7.09
C ILE A 295 17.29 1.00 -6.88
N PRO A 296 18.12 1.17 -7.93
CA PRO A 296 19.47 1.70 -7.75
C PRO A 296 19.53 3.07 -7.04
N HIS A 297 18.57 3.96 -7.29
CA HIS A 297 18.50 5.26 -6.61
C HIS A 297 18.10 5.09 -5.14
N HIS A 298 17.14 4.21 -4.85
CA HIS A 298 16.73 3.91 -3.48
C HIS A 298 17.89 3.37 -2.64
N TYR A 299 18.69 2.46 -3.18
CA TYR A 299 19.85 1.91 -2.47
C TYR A 299 21.00 2.90 -2.30
N LEU A 300 21.41 3.58 -3.39
CA LEU A 300 22.62 4.40 -3.42
C LEU A 300 22.40 5.83 -2.88
N TYR A 301 21.17 6.32 -2.85
CA TYR A 301 20.84 7.68 -2.39
C TYR A 301 19.76 7.69 -1.30
N THR A 302 18.53 7.25 -1.58
CA THR A 302 17.38 7.48 -0.68
C THR A 302 17.60 6.86 0.70
N VAL A 303 17.96 5.58 0.75
CA VAL A 303 18.18 4.86 2.01
C VAL A 303 19.39 5.39 2.76
N GLN A 304 20.46 5.80 2.05
CA GLN A 304 21.63 6.42 2.70
C GLN A 304 21.26 7.75 3.37
N MET A 305 20.46 8.59 2.70
CA MET A 305 19.94 9.82 3.29
C MET A 305 19.06 9.54 4.52
N CYS A 306 18.17 8.56 4.45
CA CYS A 306 17.29 8.17 5.57
C CYS A 306 18.08 7.64 6.77
N LEU A 307 19.08 6.79 6.52
CA LEU A 307 19.99 6.30 7.56
C LEU A 307 20.79 7.45 8.18
N GLY A 308 21.32 8.37 7.38
CA GLY A 308 22.02 9.56 7.86
C GLY A 308 21.14 10.42 8.76
N ASP A 309 19.92 10.73 8.33
CA ASP A 309 18.94 11.49 9.12
C ASP A 309 18.60 10.77 10.44
N THR A 310 18.50 9.45 10.42
CA THR A 310 18.21 8.66 11.62
C THR A 310 19.39 8.62 12.59
N TYR A 311 20.62 8.41 12.10
CA TYR A 311 21.81 8.44 12.94
C TYR A 311 22.05 9.82 13.56
N ARG A 312 21.86 10.90 12.79
CA ARG A 312 21.94 12.27 13.30
C ARG A 312 20.94 12.49 14.44
N LYS A 313 19.71 11.98 14.29
CA LYS A 313 18.67 12.05 15.33
C LYS A 313 18.92 11.16 16.54
N LEU A 314 19.86 10.21 16.47
CA LEU A 314 20.30 9.38 17.58
C LEU A 314 21.63 9.87 18.20
N GLY A 315 22.11 11.06 17.81
CA GLY A 315 23.40 11.61 18.25
C GLY A 315 24.64 10.90 17.66
N GLN A 316 24.46 9.95 16.73
CA GLN A 316 25.55 9.21 16.09
C GLN A 316 26.09 9.99 14.86
N TYR A 317 26.61 11.20 15.11
CA TYR A 317 26.97 12.16 14.06
C TYR A 317 28.04 11.67 13.08
N ALA A 318 29.05 10.92 13.57
CA ALA A 318 30.11 10.38 12.70
C ALA A 318 29.54 9.42 11.65
N GLU A 319 28.69 8.48 12.07
CA GLU A 319 28.01 7.55 11.16
C GLU A 319 27.03 8.29 10.22
N ALA A 320 26.33 9.31 10.72
CA ALA A 320 25.46 10.14 9.89
C ALA A 320 26.22 10.79 8.72
N VAL A 321 27.38 11.43 9.01
CA VAL A 321 28.24 12.02 7.99
C VAL A 321 28.69 10.97 6.97
N THR A 322 29.16 9.80 7.42
CA THR A 322 29.56 8.71 6.51
C THR A 322 28.41 8.27 5.60
N ARG A 323 27.16 8.25 6.09
CA ARG A 323 26.00 7.91 5.26
C ARG A 323 25.67 8.99 4.22
N TYR A 324 25.77 10.26 4.58
CA TYR A 324 25.59 11.35 3.61
C TYR A 324 26.72 11.39 2.57
N GLU A 325 27.96 11.10 2.94
CA GLU A 325 29.09 11.01 2.01
C GLU A 325 28.87 9.89 0.97
N ARG A 326 28.32 8.75 1.37
CA ARG A 326 27.91 7.69 0.44
C ARG A 326 26.87 8.19 -0.58
N ALA A 327 25.91 8.99 -0.14
CA ALA A 327 24.92 9.59 -1.03
C ALA A 327 25.54 10.66 -1.96
N ARG A 328 26.51 11.44 -1.47
CA ARG A 328 27.28 12.42 -2.27
C ARG A 328 28.05 11.74 -3.39
N ASP A 329 28.65 10.59 -3.10
CA ASP A 329 29.52 9.86 -4.04
C ASP A 329 28.73 8.98 -5.03
N TYR A 330 27.39 9.04 -4.98
CA TYR A 330 26.52 8.39 -5.94
C TYR A 330 26.72 8.95 -7.36
N GLN A 331 27.06 8.06 -8.30
CA GLN A 331 27.42 8.43 -9.67
C GLN A 331 26.33 9.17 -10.47
N TYR A 332 25.05 8.98 -10.12
CA TYR A 332 23.93 9.67 -10.76
C TYR A 332 23.24 10.65 -9.81
N LEU A 333 23.98 11.23 -8.85
CA LEU A 333 23.48 12.32 -8.04
C LEU A 333 23.18 13.53 -8.93
N ASN A 334 21.97 14.08 -8.83
CA ASN A 334 21.62 15.30 -9.54
C ASN A 334 22.28 16.50 -8.85
N VAL A 335 23.23 17.14 -9.54
CA VAL A 335 24.03 18.25 -8.98
C VAL A 335 23.24 19.53 -8.75
N VAL A 336 22.09 19.70 -9.43
CA VAL A 336 21.24 20.89 -9.31
C VAL A 336 20.25 20.76 -8.16
N ASN A 337 19.61 19.61 -8.01
CA ASN A 337 18.49 19.40 -7.10
C ASN A 337 18.85 18.60 -5.84
N GLU A 338 19.66 17.54 -5.98
CA GLU A 338 19.96 16.63 -4.87
C GLU A 338 21.25 17.01 -4.14
N ALA A 339 22.29 17.45 -4.85
CA ALA A 339 23.54 17.86 -4.22
C ALA A 339 23.37 18.99 -3.19
N PRO A 340 22.55 20.03 -3.39
CA PRO A 340 22.26 21.01 -2.35
C PRO A 340 21.61 20.40 -1.10
N ILE A 341 20.81 19.35 -1.24
CA ILE A 341 20.15 18.65 -0.12
C ILE A 341 21.19 17.86 0.67
N VAL A 342 22.03 17.08 -0.01
CA VAL A 342 23.12 16.33 0.64
C VAL A 342 24.06 17.28 1.36
N TRP A 343 24.46 18.37 0.70
CA TRP A 343 25.31 19.41 1.29
C TRP A 343 24.67 19.98 2.56
N THR A 344 23.38 20.34 2.49
CA THR A 344 22.64 20.89 3.64
C THR A 344 22.60 19.90 4.79
N ARG A 345 22.35 18.61 4.52
CA ARG A 345 22.30 17.57 5.55
C ARG A 345 23.63 17.34 6.24
N ILE A 346 24.73 17.33 5.48
CA ILE A 346 26.08 17.26 6.06
C ILE A 346 26.34 18.51 6.92
N ALA A 347 26.04 19.72 6.42
CA ALA A 347 26.31 20.96 7.13
C ALA A 347 25.51 21.05 8.43
N GLU A 348 24.22 20.74 8.39
CA GLU A 348 23.37 20.67 9.58
C GLU A 348 23.87 19.60 10.57
N CYS A 349 24.33 18.45 10.11
CA CYS A 349 24.88 17.40 10.96
C CYS A 349 26.17 17.84 11.67
N LEU A 350 27.06 18.56 10.97
CA LEU A 350 28.28 19.11 11.55
C LEU A 350 28.00 20.21 12.57
N VAL A 351 27.02 21.08 12.28
CA VAL A 351 26.56 22.11 13.21
C VAL A 351 25.96 21.49 14.46
N ASP A 352 25.09 20.49 14.33
CA ASP A 352 24.48 19.81 15.48
C ASP A 352 25.55 19.07 16.30
N TRP A 353 26.51 18.40 15.65
CA TRP A 353 27.62 17.75 16.34
C TRP A 353 28.48 18.76 17.11
N GLY A 354 28.89 19.85 16.47
CA GLY A 354 29.65 20.92 17.15
C GLY A 354 28.85 21.54 18.29
N TYR A 355 27.54 21.70 18.14
CA TYR A 355 26.65 22.26 19.15
C TYR A 355 26.53 21.38 20.39
N GLU A 356 26.40 20.06 20.23
CA GLU A 356 26.42 19.14 21.40
C GLU A 356 27.78 19.16 22.10
N LEU A 357 28.89 19.15 21.36
CA LEU A 357 30.23 19.29 21.97
C LEU A 357 30.39 20.64 22.71
N TYR A 358 29.81 21.71 22.19
CA TYR A 358 29.85 23.03 22.82
C TYR A 358 29.03 23.05 24.11
N ARG A 359 27.87 22.37 24.13
CA ARG A 359 27.06 22.18 25.34
C ARG A 359 27.78 21.39 26.41
N ASP A 360 28.56 20.39 25.99
CA ASP A 360 29.43 19.58 26.86
C ASP A 360 30.72 20.31 27.27
N LYS A 361 30.83 21.62 26.98
CA LYS A 361 31.97 22.49 27.31
C LYS A 361 33.28 22.04 26.65
N GLN A 362 33.23 21.20 25.61
CA GLN A 362 34.37 20.76 24.81
C GLN A 362 34.65 21.77 23.69
N LEU A 363 35.12 22.97 24.05
CA LEU A 363 35.24 24.11 23.14
C LEU A 363 36.12 23.82 21.92
N ASP A 364 37.28 23.17 22.12
CA ASP A 364 38.21 22.86 21.03
C ASP A 364 37.60 21.84 20.05
N ALA A 365 36.93 20.82 20.58
CA ALA A 365 36.27 19.80 19.77
C ALA A 365 35.07 20.39 19.00
N ALA A 366 34.30 21.27 19.64
CA ALA A 366 33.21 22.00 19.02
C ALA A 366 33.71 22.92 17.89
N ALA A 367 34.74 23.73 18.16
CA ALA A 367 35.36 24.61 17.18
C ALA A 367 35.90 23.82 15.98
N ALA A 368 36.49 22.65 16.21
CA ALA A 368 36.94 21.76 15.15
C ALA A 368 35.79 21.29 14.23
N GLN A 369 34.58 21.02 14.77
CA GLN A 369 33.43 20.67 13.93
C GLN A 369 32.86 21.87 13.18
N PHE A 370 32.69 23.03 13.84
CA PHE A 370 32.19 24.22 13.16
C PHE A 370 33.14 24.71 12.06
N SER A 371 34.45 24.54 12.28
CA SER A 371 35.50 24.88 11.31
C SER A 371 35.52 23.98 10.08
N ARG A 372 34.78 22.86 10.08
CA ARG A 372 34.51 22.07 8.86
C ARG A 372 33.42 22.70 8.00
N VAL A 373 32.63 23.63 8.51
CA VAL A 373 31.60 24.37 7.74
C VAL A 373 32.11 25.73 7.30
N VAL A 374 32.74 26.50 8.19
CA VAL A 374 33.27 27.85 7.90
C VAL A 374 34.63 28.00 8.54
N SER A 375 35.63 28.46 7.80
CA SER A 375 36.91 28.86 8.38
C SER A 375 36.87 30.33 8.79
N VAL A 376 37.47 30.65 9.93
CA VAL A 376 37.64 32.02 10.43
C VAL A 376 39.14 32.24 10.62
N ALA A 377 39.71 33.19 9.89
CA ALA A 377 41.12 33.56 10.02
C ALA A 377 41.34 34.49 11.22
N ALA A 378 42.61 34.67 11.61
CA ALA A 378 42.98 35.48 12.77
C ALA A 378 42.60 36.98 12.62
N ASP A 379 42.43 37.46 11.39
CA ASP A 379 41.95 38.81 11.07
C ASP A 379 40.41 38.93 11.08
N GLY A 380 39.70 37.86 11.44
CA GLY A 380 38.23 37.79 11.44
C GLY A 380 37.62 37.53 10.07
N SER A 381 38.42 37.41 9.00
CA SER A 381 37.91 37.07 7.68
C SER A 381 37.38 35.63 7.64
N ARG A 382 36.27 35.42 6.92
CA ARG A 382 35.63 34.11 6.80
C ARG A 382 35.86 33.50 5.43
N GLY A 383 36.06 32.20 5.39
CA GLY A 383 36.37 31.49 4.16
C GLY A 383 35.85 30.06 4.13
N VAL A 384 36.08 29.42 2.99
CA VAL A 384 35.80 27.99 2.82
C VAL A 384 36.95 27.19 3.45
N PRO A 385 36.67 26.24 4.35
CA PRO A 385 37.68 25.33 4.92
C PRO A 385 38.38 24.48 3.85
N GLY A 386 39.69 24.28 4.00
CA GLY A 386 40.48 23.45 3.09
C GLY A 386 40.25 21.94 3.22
N VAL A 387 39.84 21.46 4.40
CA VAL A 387 39.53 20.04 4.66
C VAL A 387 38.12 19.94 5.25
N SER A 388 37.16 19.53 4.42
CA SER A 388 35.76 19.42 4.81
C SER A 388 35.00 18.46 3.91
N PRO A 389 34.03 17.68 4.43
CA PRO A 389 33.14 16.88 3.60
C PRO A 389 32.21 17.70 2.68
N LEU A 390 32.12 19.01 2.93
CA LEU A 390 31.27 19.97 2.20
C LEU A 390 31.94 20.59 0.97
N TYR A 391 33.27 20.49 0.85
CA TYR A 391 34.07 21.23 -0.14
C TYR A 391 35.13 20.33 -0.77
N GLY A 392 35.61 20.69 -1.96
CA GLY A 392 36.61 19.91 -2.68
C GLY A 392 36.08 18.63 -3.36
N HIS A 393 34.76 18.48 -3.43
CA HIS A 393 34.10 17.34 -4.09
C HIS A 393 33.39 17.79 -5.38
N PRO A 394 33.53 17.05 -6.51
CA PRO A 394 32.97 17.46 -7.80
C PRO A 394 31.48 17.88 -7.77
N PRO A 395 30.57 17.14 -7.08
CA PRO A 395 29.16 17.51 -7.01
C PRO A 395 28.88 18.85 -6.30
N PHE A 396 29.82 19.36 -5.51
CA PHE A 396 29.66 20.57 -4.70
C PHE A 396 30.41 21.78 -5.24
N THR A 397 31.09 21.69 -6.39
CA THR A 397 31.89 22.80 -6.94
C THR A 397 31.11 24.11 -7.07
N ALA A 398 29.89 24.07 -7.63
CA ALA A 398 29.04 25.26 -7.78
C ALA A 398 28.59 25.82 -6.41
N ILE A 399 28.27 24.93 -5.46
CA ILE A 399 27.91 25.31 -4.09
C ILE A 399 29.10 25.97 -3.39
N GLN A 400 30.30 25.41 -3.54
CA GLN A 400 31.53 25.95 -2.97
C GLN A 400 31.79 27.38 -3.45
N SER A 401 31.66 27.64 -4.75
CA SER A 401 31.79 28.99 -5.30
C SER A 401 30.72 29.93 -4.71
N ALA A 402 29.46 29.51 -4.65
CA ALA A 402 28.39 30.32 -4.08
C ALA A 402 28.60 30.61 -2.57
N VAL A 403 29.09 29.64 -1.81
CA VAL A 403 29.42 29.82 -0.39
C VAL A 403 30.63 30.74 -0.21
N ALA A 404 31.67 30.62 -1.03
CA ALA A 404 32.82 31.51 -0.98
C ALA A 404 32.41 32.97 -1.22
N THR A 405 31.57 33.23 -2.22
CA THR A 405 31.00 34.57 -2.50
C THR A 405 30.09 35.06 -1.37
N TYR A 406 29.33 34.16 -0.74
CA TYR A 406 28.49 34.52 0.40
C TYR A 406 29.33 34.92 1.63
N LEU A 407 30.36 34.14 1.96
CA LEU A 407 31.21 34.38 3.12
C LEU A 407 31.99 35.68 3.01
N SER A 408 32.44 36.07 1.81
CA SER A 408 33.12 37.36 1.59
C SER A 408 32.20 38.58 1.77
N ASN A 409 30.87 38.39 1.74
CA ASN A 409 29.87 39.46 1.80
C ASN A 409 28.83 39.24 2.93
N MET A 410 29.15 38.44 3.94
CA MET A 410 28.19 37.93 4.91
C MET A 410 27.46 39.05 5.69
N ASP A 411 28.15 40.17 5.91
CA ASP A 411 27.67 41.36 6.63
C ASP A 411 26.90 42.36 5.74
N SER A 412 26.92 42.15 4.42
CA SER A 412 26.18 42.94 3.43
C SER A 412 25.64 41.99 2.36
N PRO A 413 24.59 41.22 2.68
CA PRO A 413 24.18 40.08 1.89
C PRO A 413 23.68 40.52 0.51
N ALA A 414 24.54 40.43 -0.50
CA ALA A 414 24.09 40.29 -1.87
C ALA A 414 23.36 38.94 -2.01
N ALA A 415 22.40 38.85 -2.92
CA ALA A 415 21.65 37.62 -3.16
C ALA A 415 22.59 36.53 -3.75
N ALA A 416 23.20 35.71 -2.88
CA ALA A 416 23.88 34.49 -3.29
C ALA A 416 22.82 33.43 -3.65
N PRO A 417 23.07 32.56 -4.65
CA PRO A 417 22.15 31.49 -5.06
C PRO A 417 22.18 30.31 -4.08
N LEU A 418 22.08 30.59 -2.77
CA LEU A 418 22.04 29.61 -1.70
C LEU A 418 20.62 29.47 -1.16
N THR A 419 20.25 28.25 -0.78
CA THR A 419 18.96 28.04 -0.09
C THR A 419 19.02 28.60 1.34
N ALA A 420 17.87 28.97 1.89
CA ALA A 420 17.80 29.50 3.26
C ALA A 420 18.37 28.53 4.31
N ALA A 421 18.18 27.22 4.13
CA ALA A 421 18.72 26.20 5.03
C ALA A 421 20.26 26.19 5.05
N MET A 422 20.88 26.32 3.87
CA MET A 422 22.34 26.41 3.76
C MET A 422 22.88 27.67 4.45
N VAL A 423 22.22 28.81 4.21
CA VAL A 423 22.57 30.09 4.86
C VAL A 423 22.46 29.99 6.38
N ILE A 424 21.41 29.36 6.90
CA ILE A 424 21.23 29.14 8.34
C ILE A 424 22.36 28.28 8.91
N ALA A 425 22.70 27.16 8.26
CA ALA A 425 23.78 26.28 8.72
C ALA A 425 25.13 27.00 8.77
N ILE A 426 25.46 27.77 7.71
CA ILE A 426 26.67 28.59 7.63
C ILE A 426 26.68 29.64 8.75
N ARG A 427 25.60 30.41 8.90
CA ARG A 427 25.48 31.44 9.94
C ARG A 427 25.61 30.88 11.34
N ARG A 428 24.96 29.75 11.63
CA ARG A 428 25.05 29.11 12.95
C ARG A 428 26.48 28.65 13.25
N ALA A 429 27.15 27.97 12.32
CA ALA A 429 28.55 27.57 12.50
C ALA A 429 29.45 28.78 12.77
N ALA A 430 29.31 29.83 11.96
CA ALA A 430 30.12 31.04 12.09
C ALA A 430 29.86 31.76 13.43
N GLN A 431 28.58 31.89 13.82
CA GLN A 431 28.19 32.47 15.11
C GLN A 431 28.77 31.69 16.30
N TYR A 432 28.70 30.37 16.29
CA TYR A 432 29.25 29.58 17.38
C TYR A 432 30.79 29.67 17.45
N LEU A 433 31.48 29.75 16.31
CA LEU A 433 32.92 30.03 16.29
C LEU A 433 33.24 31.40 16.89
N ASP A 434 32.48 32.45 16.53
CA ASP A 434 32.68 33.78 17.10
C ASP A 434 32.45 33.78 18.62
N MET A 435 31.42 33.08 19.09
CA MET A 435 31.12 32.94 20.52
C MET A 435 32.25 32.21 21.26
N ILE A 436 32.77 31.11 20.71
CA ILE A 436 33.90 30.38 21.29
C ILE A 436 35.14 31.28 21.34
N ASN A 437 35.46 31.97 20.24
CA ASN A 437 36.60 32.89 20.15
C ASN A 437 36.48 34.08 21.11
N ALA A 438 35.25 34.54 21.39
CA ALA A 438 34.96 35.60 22.35
C ALA A 438 34.94 35.11 23.81
N GLY A 439 35.20 33.82 24.09
CA GLY A 439 35.16 33.26 25.43
C GLY A 439 33.75 33.21 26.03
N LEU A 440 32.73 33.06 25.18
CA LEU A 440 31.34 32.89 25.57
C LEU A 440 30.98 31.40 25.63
N ASN A 441 30.01 31.06 26.47
CA ASN A 441 29.36 29.75 26.45
C ASN A 441 28.27 29.69 25.38
N VAL A 442 27.64 28.52 25.21
CA VAL A 442 26.60 28.30 24.20
C VAL A 442 25.35 29.19 24.37
N LEU A 443 25.16 29.78 25.55
CA LEU A 443 24.08 30.72 25.86
C LEU A 443 24.46 32.18 25.57
N GLY A 444 25.70 32.45 25.15
CA GLY A 444 26.22 33.80 24.91
C GLY A 444 26.70 34.52 26.17
N LEU A 445 26.88 33.81 27.29
CA LEU A 445 27.40 34.37 28.53
C LEU A 445 28.92 34.16 28.63
N PRO A 446 29.68 35.13 29.16
CA PRO A 446 31.12 34.95 29.40
C PRO A 446 31.41 33.75 30.30
N LEU A 447 32.46 33.00 30.00
CA LEU A 447 32.91 31.86 30.82
C LEU A 447 33.35 32.31 32.23
N ASN A 448 33.82 33.55 32.37
CA ASN A 448 34.26 34.18 33.62
C ASN A 448 33.28 35.27 34.12
N LEU A 449 31.98 35.11 33.85
CA LEU A 449 30.95 36.08 34.24
C LEU A 449 30.94 36.31 35.76
N VAL A 450 30.95 37.58 36.18
CA VAL A 450 30.67 38.01 37.56
C VAL A 450 29.28 38.66 37.60
N PRO A 451 28.27 38.02 38.21
CA PRO A 451 26.91 38.54 38.23
C PRO A 451 26.74 39.78 39.13
N VAL A 452 25.81 40.66 38.75
CA VAL A 452 25.45 41.84 39.57
C VAL A 452 24.60 41.45 40.78
N PHE A 453 23.76 40.42 40.64
CA PHE A 453 22.88 39.95 41.70
C PHE A 453 23.54 38.86 42.54
N ARG A 454 23.17 38.82 43.82
CA ARG A 454 23.67 37.81 44.77
C ARG A 454 23.11 36.42 44.49
N PHE A 455 23.86 35.39 44.89
CA PHE A 455 23.50 33.98 44.74
C PHE A 455 22.07 33.68 45.20
N ARG A 456 21.68 34.08 46.42
CA ARG A 456 20.35 33.77 46.98
C ARG A 456 19.18 34.29 46.15
N TYR A 457 19.33 35.46 45.53
CA TYR A 457 18.30 36.01 44.64
C TYR A 457 18.22 35.18 43.36
N LEU A 458 19.36 34.93 42.71
CA LEU A 458 19.43 34.16 41.48
C LEU A 458 18.92 32.72 41.67
N GLN A 459 19.20 32.10 42.83
CA GLN A 459 18.68 30.78 43.18
C GLN A 459 17.14 30.77 43.24
N ALA A 460 16.53 31.77 43.87
CA ALA A 460 15.07 31.86 43.93
C ALA A 460 14.43 32.05 42.54
N VAL A 461 15.06 32.87 41.67
CA VAL A 461 14.57 33.09 40.30
C VAL A 461 14.78 31.85 39.43
N ALA A 462 15.92 31.17 39.54
CA ALA A 462 16.19 29.91 38.83
C ALA A 462 15.14 28.86 39.20
N ARG A 463 14.90 28.64 40.50
CA ARG A 463 13.85 27.72 40.99
C ARG A 463 12.48 28.06 40.41
N TYR A 464 12.08 29.32 40.42
CA TYR A 464 10.80 29.75 39.88
C TYR A 464 10.61 29.34 38.41
N PHE A 465 11.58 29.65 37.54
CA PHE A 465 11.48 29.27 36.12
C PHE A 465 11.54 27.76 35.91
N THR A 466 12.35 27.05 36.69
CA THR A 466 12.40 25.59 36.67
C THR A 466 11.06 24.97 37.06
N GLU A 467 10.37 25.50 38.08
CA GLU A 467 9.02 25.06 38.46
C GLU A 467 7.98 25.32 37.36
N GLN A 468 8.06 26.45 36.66
CA GLN A 468 7.18 26.72 35.51
C GLN A 468 7.44 25.76 34.37
N ALA A 469 8.71 25.44 34.08
CA ALA A 469 9.07 24.44 33.08
C ALA A 469 8.50 23.06 33.43
N ILE A 470 8.64 22.60 34.69
CA ILE A 470 8.09 21.33 35.17
C ILE A 470 6.56 21.29 35.03
N LYS A 471 5.86 22.39 35.36
CA LYS A 471 4.39 22.47 35.24
C LYS A 471 3.96 22.37 33.78
N ALA A 472 4.57 23.15 32.89
CA ALA A 472 4.28 23.12 31.45
C ALA A 472 4.58 21.74 30.83
N GLU A 473 5.66 21.08 31.25
CA GLU A 473 5.98 19.72 30.79
C GLU A 473 4.93 18.69 31.22
N ARG A 474 4.41 18.77 32.45
CA ARG A 474 3.32 17.88 32.91
C ARG A 474 2.02 18.08 32.12
N GLU A 475 1.70 19.33 31.77
CA GLU A 475 0.56 19.64 30.90
C GLU A 475 0.77 19.11 29.48
N TYR A 476 1.99 19.25 28.93
CA TYR A 476 2.37 18.62 27.66
C TYR A 476 2.12 17.10 27.67
N ILE A 477 2.62 16.39 28.69
CA ILE A 477 2.44 14.93 28.81
C ILE A 477 0.95 14.57 28.83
N THR A 478 0.15 15.34 29.57
CA THR A 478 -1.30 15.12 29.68
C THR A 478 -1.99 15.32 28.33
N PHE A 479 -1.71 16.41 27.62
CA PHE A 479 -2.32 16.69 26.31
C PHE A 479 -1.85 15.70 25.23
N MET A 480 -0.57 15.32 25.25
CA MET A 480 -0.06 14.31 24.33
C MET A 480 -0.70 12.95 24.58
N SER A 481 -0.84 12.52 25.84
CA SER A 481 -1.54 11.28 26.19
C SER A 481 -2.99 11.29 25.72
N SER A 482 -3.71 12.39 25.89
CA SER A 482 -5.09 12.53 25.37
C SER A 482 -5.12 12.45 23.84
N SER A 483 -4.17 13.10 23.16
CA SER A 483 -4.03 13.03 21.70
C SER A 483 -3.80 11.59 21.20
N GLU A 484 -2.91 10.86 21.85
CA GLU A 484 -2.61 9.47 21.51
C GLU A 484 -3.81 8.55 21.74
N GLN A 485 -4.53 8.74 22.84
CA GLN A 485 -5.76 8.00 23.13
C GLN A 485 -6.83 8.27 22.06
N GLU A 486 -7.00 9.52 21.65
CA GLU A 486 -7.95 9.90 20.60
C GLU A 486 -7.55 9.34 19.23
N THR A 487 -6.25 9.39 18.91
CA THR A 487 -5.71 8.79 17.68
C THR A 487 -5.94 7.27 17.66
N ALA A 488 -5.73 6.59 18.78
CA ALA A 488 -5.98 5.16 18.90
C ALA A 488 -7.48 4.84 18.75
N SER A 489 -8.35 5.64 19.36
CA SER A 489 -9.81 5.52 19.20
C SER A 489 -10.25 5.70 17.74
N GLN A 490 -9.74 6.73 17.06
CA GLN A 490 -10.00 6.95 15.63
C GLN A 490 -9.51 5.78 14.76
N LEU A 491 -8.35 5.20 15.06
CA LEU A 491 -7.84 4.03 14.35
C LEU A 491 -8.73 2.81 14.55
N GLN A 492 -9.21 2.55 15.77
CA GLN A 492 -10.15 1.47 16.06
C GLN A 492 -11.48 1.65 15.32
N LEU A 493 -11.99 2.88 15.26
CA LEU A 493 -13.21 3.20 14.50
C LEU A 493 -13.00 3.00 13.00
N GLN A 494 -11.86 3.40 12.45
CA GLN A 494 -11.52 3.13 11.05
C GLN A 494 -11.48 1.62 10.76
N GLN A 495 -10.82 0.84 11.62
CA GLN A 495 -10.79 -0.62 11.50
C GLN A 495 -12.21 -1.23 11.57
N SER A 496 -13.09 -0.67 12.41
CA SER A 496 -14.50 -1.08 12.47
C SER A 496 -15.25 -0.78 11.18
N VAL A 497 -14.98 0.36 10.51
CA VAL A 497 -15.54 0.70 9.20
C VAL A 497 -15.06 -0.27 8.12
N ASP A 498 -13.78 -0.62 8.13
CA ASP A 498 -13.19 -1.54 7.16
C ASP A 498 -13.78 -2.95 7.32
N LEU A 499 -13.89 -3.43 8.57
CA LEU A 499 -14.53 -4.72 8.90
C LEU A 499 -16.02 -4.73 8.52
N ALA A 500 -16.74 -3.64 8.78
CA ALA A 500 -18.14 -3.53 8.37
C ALA A 500 -18.29 -3.54 6.84
N SER A 501 -17.37 -2.90 6.11
CA SER A 501 -17.34 -2.88 4.65
C SER A 501 -17.09 -4.29 4.08
N ALA A 502 -16.14 -5.03 4.64
CA ALA A 502 -15.90 -6.43 4.29
C ALA A 502 -17.11 -7.33 4.58
N THR A 503 -17.84 -7.06 5.68
CA THR A 503 -19.06 -7.78 6.03
C THR A 503 -20.19 -7.54 5.02
N VAL A 504 -20.35 -6.30 4.53
CA VAL A 504 -21.31 -5.98 3.44
C VAL A 504 -20.97 -6.75 2.17
N GLU A 505 -19.68 -6.87 1.82
CA GLU A 505 -19.25 -7.65 0.67
C GLU A 505 -19.58 -9.14 0.85
N LEU A 506 -19.28 -9.71 2.02
CA LEU A 506 -19.59 -11.10 2.37
C LEU A 506 -21.10 -11.39 2.23
N GLU A 507 -21.95 -10.54 2.81
CA GLU A 507 -23.41 -10.70 2.71
C GLU A 507 -23.91 -10.51 1.27
N SER A 508 -23.28 -9.63 0.48
CA SER A 508 -23.58 -9.50 -0.95
C SER A 508 -23.23 -10.76 -1.75
N ARG A 509 -22.20 -11.51 -1.33
CA ARG A 509 -21.87 -12.82 -1.91
C ARG A 509 -22.88 -13.88 -1.50
N ARG A 510 -23.35 -13.89 -0.25
CA ARG A 510 -24.42 -14.80 0.21
C ARG A 510 -25.73 -14.61 -0.57
N VAL A 511 -26.09 -13.37 -0.91
CA VAL A 511 -27.23 -13.09 -1.80
C VAL A 511 -27.02 -13.71 -3.18
N ALA A 512 -25.82 -13.58 -3.74
CA ALA A 512 -25.50 -14.13 -5.05
C ALA A 512 -25.50 -15.66 -5.07
N GLU A 513 -25.00 -16.29 -4.00
CA GLU A 513 -25.06 -17.73 -3.78
C GLU A 513 -26.50 -18.23 -3.72
N ALA A 514 -27.36 -17.57 -2.92
CA ALA A 514 -28.78 -17.91 -2.84
C ALA A 514 -29.51 -17.75 -4.20
N GLN A 515 -29.11 -16.76 -5.01
CA GLN A 515 -29.62 -16.60 -6.38
C GLN A 515 -29.14 -17.72 -7.31
N ALA A 516 -27.90 -18.20 -7.15
CA ALA A 516 -27.39 -19.34 -7.90
C ALA A 516 -28.10 -20.64 -7.49
N GLU A 517 -28.35 -20.87 -6.19
CA GLU A 517 -29.17 -22.00 -5.71
C GLU A 517 -30.57 -21.99 -6.33
N ARG A 518 -31.19 -20.81 -6.45
CA ARG A 518 -32.49 -20.67 -7.12
C ARG A 518 -32.43 -21.09 -8.58
N LYS A 519 -31.37 -20.73 -9.33
CA LYS A 519 -31.22 -21.18 -10.73
C LYS A 519 -31.18 -22.71 -10.83
N VAL A 520 -30.47 -23.38 -9.90
CA VAL A 520 -30.40 -24.85 -9.83
C VAL A 520 -31.77 -25.45 -9.50
N ALA A 521 -32.50 -24.86 -8.54
CA ALA A 521 -33.85 -25.28 -8.20
C ALA A 521 -34.82 -25.14 -9.38
N THR A 522 -34.75 -24.02 -10.12
CA THR A 522 -35.55 -23.82 -11.34
C THR A 522 -35.19 -24.82 -12.44
N ALA A 523 -33.91 -25.12 -12.65
CA ALA A 523 -33.51 -26.16 -13.61
C ALA A 523 -34.07 -27.54 -13.23
N SER A 524 -34.09 -27.86 -11.93
CA SER A 524 -34.68 -29.10 -11.41
C SER A 524 -36.20 -29.15 -11.61
N GLN A 525 -36.88 -28.01 -11.43
CA GLN A 525 -38.31 -27.86 -11.71
C GLN A 525 -38.61 -28.07 -13.21
N THR A 526 -37.83 -27.44 -14.11
CA THR A 526 -37.97 -27.63 -15.56
C THR A 526 -37.76 -29.09 -15.96
N LEU A 527 -36.74 -29.75 -15.42
CA LEU A 527 -36.50 -31.17 -15.69
C LEU A 527 -37.66 -32.04 -15.20
N ALA A 528 -38.21 -31.76 -14.02
CA ALA A 528 -39.37 -32.47 -13.50
C ALA A 528 -40.61 -32.26 -14.39
N GLN A 529 -40.83 -31.04 -14.90
CA GLN A 529 -41.89 -30.74 -15.85
C GLN A 529 -41.72 -31.52 -17.16
N THR A 530 -40.52 -31.53 -17.74
CA THR A 530 -40.22 -32.30 -18.96
C THR A 530 -40.47 -33.80 -18.77
N ARG A 531 -40.19 -34.36 -17.57
CA ARG A 531 -40.50 -35.78 -17.29
C ARG A 531 -42.00 -36.06 -17.29
N VAL A 532 -42.81 -35.16 -16.74
CA VAL A 532 -44.28 -35.26 -16.80
C VAL A 532 -44.77 -35.19 -18.24
N ASP A 533 -44.28 -34.22 -19.02
CA ASP A 533 -44.70 -34.03 -20.40
C ASP A 533 -44.30 -35.22 -21.28
N ASN A 534 -43.05 -35.71 -21.16
CA ASN A 534 -42.58 -36.90 -21.87
C ASN A 534 -43.39 -38.15 -21.50
N ALA A 535 -43.77 -38.31 -20.22
CA ALA A 535 -44.62 -39.44 -19.81
C ALA A 535 -46.02 -39.36 -20.40
N ARG A 536 -46.61 -38.16 -20.48
CA ARG A 536 -47.90 -37.92 -21.13
C ARG A 536 -47.85 -38.21 -22.63
N THR A 537 -46.85 -37.67 -23.32
CA THR A 537 -46.63 -37.92 -24.75
C THR A 537 -46.43 -39.41 -25.00
N ARG A 538 -45.57 -40.09 -24.23
CA ARG A 538 -45.37 -41.54 -24.34
C ARG A 538 -46.68 -42.32 -24.18
N ARG A 539 -47.53 -41.95 -23.22
CA ARG A 539 -48.83 -42.59 -23.01
C ARG A 539 -49.78 -42.36 -24.19
N GLN A 540 -49.80 -41.15 -24.76
CA GLN A 540 -50.61 -40.81 -25.94
C GLN A 540 -50.13 -41.57 -27.19
N ASP A 541 -48.82 -41.54 -27.47
CA ASP A 541 -48.21 -42.25 -28.59
C ASP A 541 -48.48 -43.75 -28.50
N TYR A 542 -48.30 -44.33 -27.31
CA TYR A 542 -48.61 -45.73 -27.07
C TYR A 542 -50.10 -46.01 -27.27
N ALA A 543 -51.01 -45.18 -26.74
CA ALA A 543 -52.45 -45.36 -26.90
C ALA A 543 -52.90 -45.40 -28.37
N GLN A 544 -52.25 -44.59 -29.23
CA GLN A 544 -52.50 -44.53 -30.66
C GLN A 544 -51.92 -45.77 -31.39
N VAL A 545 -50.62 -46.03 -31.24
CA VAL A 545 -49.93 -47.11 -31.96
C VAL A 545 -50.39 -48.50 -31.52
N SER A 546 -50.72 -48.67 -30.23
CA SER A 546 -51.19 -49.95 -29.70
C SER A 546 -52.53 -50.40 -30.30
N ALA A 547 -53.42 -49.46 -30.65
CA ALA A 547 -54.70 -49.79 -31.30
C ALA A 547 -54.47 -50.38 -32.70
N ASP A 548 -53.59 -49.76 -33.48
CA ASP A 548 -53.20 -50.25 -34.81
C ASP A 548 -52.52 -51.62 -34.71
N LYS A 549 -51.65 -51.82 -33.72
CA LYS A 549 -51.03 -53.12 -33.46
C LYS A 549 -52.07 -54.20 -33.16
N VAL A 550 -53.03 -53.93 -32.26
CA VAL A 550 -54.10 -54.89 -31.94
C VAL A 550 -54.91 -55.25 -33.18
N ALA A 551 -55.22 -54.27 -34.04
CA ALA A 551 -55.94 -54.51 -35.29
C ALA A 551 -55.14 -55.40 -36.26
N LEU A 552 -53.84 -55.14 -36.44
CA LEU A 552 -52.97 -55.95 -37.30
C LEU A 552 -52.74 -57.37 -36.77
N ASP A 553 -52.55 -57.53 -35.46
CA ASP A 553 -52.42 -58.83 -34.80
C ASP A 553 -53.72 -59.63 -34.94
N THR A 554 -54.88 -58.97 -34.79
CA THR A 554 -56.21 -59.57 -34.96
C THR A 554 -56.45 -60.01 -36.41
N ALA A 555 -56.09 -59.18 -37.39
CA ALA A 555 -56.20 -59.52 -38.80
C ALA A 555 -55.28 -60.69 -39.20
N SER A 556 -54.06 -60.72 -38.66
CA SER A 556 -53.10 -61.81 -38.88
C SER A 556 -53.58 -63.14 -38.29
N ALA A 557 -54.16 -63.09 -37.08
CA ALA A 557 -54.77 -64.25 -36.43
C ALA A 557 -55.99 -64.77 -37.20
N HIS A 558 -56.84 -63.87 -37.71
CA HIS A 558 -57.97 -64.21 -38.57
C HIS A 558 -57.53 -64.93 -39.84
N ALA A 559 -56.53 -64.39 -40.55
CA ALA A 559 -56.01 -64.98 -41.78
C ALA A 559 -55.33 -66.36 -41.58
N SER A 560 -54.93 -66.67 -40.35
CA SER A 560 -54.27 -67.94 -40.00
C SER A 560 -55.26 -69.03 -39.53
N GLY A 561 -56.53 -68.67 -39.32
CA GLY A 561 -57.57 -69.59 -38.85
C GLY A 561 -58.24 -70.37 -39.98
N GLY A 562 -58.64 -71.62 -39.70
CA GLY A 562 -59.42 -72.45 -40.62
C GLY A 562 -60.93 -72.17 -40.56
N PHE A 563 -61.70 -72.78 -41.47
CA PHE A 563 -63.17 -72.70 -41.54
C PHE A 563 -63.86 -73.91 -40.86
N THR A 564 -63.19 -74.57 -39.93
CA THR A 564 -63.76 -75.73 -39.21
C THR A 564 -64.64 -75.23 -38.07
N GLU A 565 -65.86 -75.79 -37.96
CA GLU A 565 -66.72 -75.57 -36.80
C GLU A 565 -66.19 -76.37 -35.59
N THR A 566 -66.14 -75.72 -34.44
CA THR A 566 -65.86 -76.32 -33.13
C THR A 566 -67.18 -76.66 -32.45
N GLU A 567 -67.47 -77.95 -32.27
CA GLU A 567 -68.72 -78.43 -31.69
C GLU A 567 -68.92 -77.90 -30.25
N GLY A 568 -69.93 -77.05 -30.06
CA GLY A 568 -70.29 -76.43 -28.77
C GLY A 568 -69.71 -75.03 -28.51
N GLY A 569 -68.95 -74.47 -29.44
CA GLY A 569 -68.31 -73.15 -29.32
C GLY A 569 -67.14 -73.12 -28.33
N TYR A 570 -66.28 -72.11 -28.42
CA TYR A 570 -65.12 -71.97 -27.52
C TYR A 570 -65.22 -70.72 -26.65
N SER A 571 -65.19 -70.89 -25.33
CA SER A 571 -65.23 -69.79 -24.36
C SER A 571 -64.07 -69.87 -23.36
N VAL A 572 -63.62 -68.71 -22.89
CA VAL A 572 -62.51 -68.58 -21.92
C VAL A 572 -62.98 -67.77 -20.73
N HIS A 573 -62.70 -68.28 -19.52
CA HIS A 573 -62.93 -67.55 -18.28
C HIS A 573 -61.72 -66.70 -17.91
N LEU A 574 -61.91 -65.39 -17.78
CA LEU A 574 -60.87 -64.42 -17.43
C LEU A 574 -60.79 -64.27 -15.91
N SER A 575 -59.75 -64.84 -15.29
CA SER A 575 -59.58 -64.81 -13.82
C SER A 575 -59.48 -63.41 -13.20
N THR A 576 -59.01 -62.41 -13.94
CA THR A 576 -58.79 -61.05 -13.45
C THR A 576 -60.08 -60.21 -13.42
N SER A 577 -61.00 -60.42 -14.37
CA SER A 577 -62.30 -59.72 -14.44
C SER A 577 -63.48 -60.54 -13.94
N GLY A 578 -63.33 -61.87 -13.84
CA GLY A 578 -64.40 -62.81 -13.50
C GLY A 578 -65.39 -63.06 -14.66
N GLU A 579 -65.09 -62.55 -15.86
CA GLU A 579 -65.96 -62.63 -17.04
C GLU A 579 -65.67 -63.91 -17.85
N THR A 580 -66.71 -64.53 -18.39
CA THR A 580 -66.58 -65.60 -19.40
C THR A 580 -66.83 -65.02 -20.78
N VAL A 581 -65.81 -65.04 -21.62
CA VAL A 581 -65.84 -64.48 -22.96
C VAL A 581 -66.07 -65.61 -23.97
N ASN A 582 -67.11 -65.48 -24.80
CA ASN A 582 -67.31 -66.38 -25.94
C ASN A 582 -66.44 -65.92 -27.12
N LEU A 583 -65.62 -66.82 -27.65
CA LEU A 583 -64.69 -66.53 -28.74
C LEU A 583 -65.24 -66.94 -30.11
N GLY A 584 -66.38 -67.63 -30.19
CA GLY A 584 -67.04 -68.02 -31.43
C GLY A 584 -67.03 -69.53 -31.66
N ASP A 585 -67.61 -69.92 -32.80
CA ASP A 585 -67.89 -71.33 -33.11
C ASP A 585 -67.01 -71.85 -34.27
N GLU A 586 -66.38 -70.97 -35.05
CA GLU A 586 -65.42 -71.34 -36.12
C GLU A 586 -63.96 -71.02 -35.72
N ASP A 587 -62.99 -71.85 -36.14
CA ASP A 587 -61.58 -71.71 -35.74
C ASP A 587 -61.00 -70.29 -35.95
N TYR A 588 -61.32 -69.64 -37.08
CA TYR A 588 -60.88 -68.27 -37.35
C TYR A 588 -61.52 -67.23 -36.42
N GLU A 589 -62.76 -67.44 -35.97
CA GLU A 589 -63.43 -66.55 -35.03
C GLU A 589 -62.77 -66.65 -33.67
N ILE A 590 -62.50 -67.88 -33.23
CA ILE A 590 -61.84 -68.18 -31.97
C ILE A 590 -60.47 -67.52 -31.94
N MET A 591 -59.64 -67.71 -32.98
CA MET A 591 -58.30 -67.12 -33.05
C MET A 591 -58.32 -65.59 -33.15
N ARG A 592 -59.22 -65.02 -33.96
CA ARG A 592 -59.39 -63.56 -34.12
C ARG A 592 -59.81 -62.92 -32.80
N ASN A 593 -60.87 -63.42 -32.18
CA ASN A 593 -61.44 -62.86 -30.95
C ASN A 593 -60.46 -63.06 -29.78
N ALA A 594 -59.76 -64.20 -29.70
CA ALA A 594 -58.71 -64.42 -28.69
C ALA A 594 -57.54 -63.42 -28.84
N ALA A 595 -57.08 -63.17 -30.07
CA ALA A 595 -56.02 -62.21 -30.35
C ALA A 595 -56.44 -60.78 -29.99
N TRP A 596 -57.68 -60.41 -30.30
CA TRP A 596 -58.26 -59.12 -29.95
C TRP A 596 -58.32 -58.91 -28.43
N HIS A 597 -58.93 -59.84 -27.69
CA HIS A 597 -59.06 -59.75 -26.22
C HIS A 597 -57.69 -59.71 -25.53
N ARG A 598 -56.75 -60.58 -25.93
CA ARG A 598 -55.38 -60.58 -25.40
C ARG A 598 -54.68 -59.25 -25.67
N GLY A 599 -54.80 -58.72 -26.88
CA GLY A 599 -54.21 -57.45 -27.27
C GLY A 599 -54.76 -56.26 -26.48
N MET A 600 -56.08 -56.24 -26.25
CA MET A 600 -56.75 -55.20 -25.46
C MET A 600 -56.34 -55.24 -23.97
N ILE A 601 -56.29 -56.43 -23.35
CA ILE A 601 -55.85 -56.58 -21.96
C ILE A 601 -54.41 -56.09 -21.78
N GLN A 602 -53.49 -56.49 -22.68
CA GLN A 602 -52.11 -56.04 -22.62
C GLN A 602 -52.00 -54.52 -22.81
N ARG A 603 -52.75 -53.96 -23.76
CA ARG A 603 -52.80 -52.51 -24.02
C ARG A 603 -53.28 -51.74 -22.79
N GLU A 604 -54.35 -52.17 -22.14
CA GLU A 604 -54.91 -51.51 -20.96
C GLU A 604 -53.94 -51.55 -19.78
N PHE A 605 -53.32 -52.70 -19.51
CA PHE A 605 -52.31 -52.83 -18.46
C PHE A 605 -51.13 -51.87 -18.65
N GLU A 606 -50.60 -51.78 -19.87
CA GLU A 606 -49.49 -50.88 -20.19
C GLU A 606 -49.90 -49.40 -20.09
N LEU A 607 -51.12 -49.05 -20.49
CA LEU A 607 -51.66 -47.69 -20.33
C LEU A 607 -51.84 -47.31 -18.85
N GLU A 608 -52.27 -48.25 -18.00
CA GLU A 608 -52.36 -48.05 -16.56
C GLU A 608 -50.98 -47.90 -15.91
N ASP A 609 -49.99 -48.70 -16.33
CA ASP A 609 -48.61 -48.57 -15.83
C ASP A 609 -47.99 -47.22 -16.19
N MET A 610 -48.19 -46.77 -17.43
CA MET A 610 -47.79 -45.43 -17.86
C MET A 610 -48.54 -44.33 -17.08
N ALA A 611 -49.81 -44.53 -16.72
CA ALA A 611 -50.56 -43.60 -15.88
C ALA A 611 -50.01 -43.51 -14.45
N ARG A 612 -49.55 -44.63 -13.87
CA ARG A 612 -48.85 -44.63 -12.56
C ARG A 612 -47.53 -43.87 -12.64
N THR A 613 -46.75 -44.07 -13.71
CA THR A 613 -45.50 -43.33 -13.97
C THR A 613 -45.75 -41.82 -14.09
N GLU A 614 -46.83 -41.41 -14.78
CA GLU A 614 -47.23 -39.99 -14.86
C GLU A 614 -47.51 -39.41 -13.47
N GLN A 615 -48.25 -40.13 -12.61
CA GLN A 615 -48.56 -39.70 -11.24
C GLN A 615 -47.30 -39.59 -10.37
N GLU A 616 -46.33 -40.49 -10.54
CA GLU A 616 -45.05 -40.43 -9.83
C GLU A 616 -44.26 -39.18 -10.21
N TYR A 617 -44.11 -38.89 -11.51
CA TYR A 617 -43.44 -37.66 -11.96
C TYR A 617 -44.18 -36.39 -11.54
N ALA A 618 -45.52 -36.41 -11.49
CA ALA A 618 -46.30 -35.28 -10.96
C ALA A 618 -45.97 -35.00 -9.49
N LYS A 619 -45.76 -36.03 -8.66
CA LYS A 619 -45.32 -35.86 -7.26
C LYS A 619 -43.88 -35.32 -7.17
N HIS A 620 -42.97 -35.77 -8.02
CA HIS A 620 -41.61 -35.21 -8.08
C HIS A 620 -41.60 -33.72 -8.45
N LYS A 621 -42.50 -33.30 -9.35
CA LYS A 621 -42.68 -31.88 -9.68
C LYS A 621 -43.08 -31.06 -8.46
N LEU A 622 -44.00 -31.54 -7.61
CA LEU A 622 -44.40 -30.83 -6.39
C LEU A 622 -43.21 -30.60 -5.43
N VAL A 623 -42.31 -31.58 -5.31
CA VAL A 623 -41.08 -31.43 -4.51
C VAL A 623 -40.17 -30.35 -5.11
N ALA A 624 -40.00 -30.33 -6.43
CA ALA A 624 -39.20 -29.32 -7.11
C ALA A 624 -39.82 -27.91 -7.00
N ASP A 625 -41.16 -27.79 -7.08
CA ASP A 625 -41.90 -26.53 -6.86
C ASP A 625 -41.64 -26.00 -5.42
N ALA A 626 -41.68 -26.88 -4.42
CA ALA A 626 -41.38 -26.53 -3.04
C ALA A 626 -39.92 -26.10 -2.82
N GLN A 627 -38.97 -26.70 -3.55
CA GLN A 627 -37.56 -26.29 -3.51
C GLN A 627 -37.35 -24.87 -4.04
N VAL A 628 -38.04 -24.49 -5.12
CA VAL A 628 -37.98 -23.11 -5.64
C VAL A 628 -38.53 -22.12 -4.60
N ALA A 629 -39.68 -22.42 -3.99
CA ALA A 629 -40.27 -21.57 -2.96
C ALA A 629 -39.38 -21.43 -1.71
N LEU A 630 -38.64 -22.48 -1.33
CA LEU A 630 -37.64 -22.42 -0.27
C LEU A 630 -36.45 -21.51 -0.66
N SER A 631 -35.94 -21.63 -1.88
CA SER A 631 -34.86 -20.79 -2.40
C SER A 631 -35.26 -19.31 -2.44
N ASP A 632 -36.51 -18.98 -2.78
CA ASP A 632 -37.02 -17.60 -2.73
C ASP A 632 -36.97 -17.02 -1.30
N LYS A 633 -37.34 -17.83 -0.29
CA LYS A 633 -37.22 -17.42 1.12
C LYS A 633 -35.77 -17.22 1.54
N ARG A 634 -34.85 -18.10 1.11
CA ARG A 634 -33.41 -17.95 1.40
C ARG A 634 -32.83 -16.66 0.81
N ILE A 635 -33.25 -16.29 -0.41
CA ILE A 635 -32.86 -15.01 -1.01
C ILE A 635 -33.35 -13.83 -0.16
N SER A 636 -34.60 -13.86 0.30
CA SER A 636 -35.15 -12.80 1.16
C SER A 636 -34.36 -12.66 2.47
N VAL A 637 -34.02 -13.77 3.12
CA VAL A 637 -33.18 -13.77 4.33
C VAL A 637 -31.79 -13.21 4.05
N ALA A 638 -31.14 -13.63 2.96
CA ALA A 638 -29.83 -13.11 2.56
C ALA A 638 -29.87 -11.60 2.25
N GLN A 639 -30.95 -11.11 1.62
CA GLN A 639 -31.15 -9.69 1.36
C GLN A 639 -31.30 -8.88 2.65
N GLN A 640 -32.03 -9.40 3.64
CA GLN A 640 -32.14 -8.79 4.96
C GLN A 640 -30.78 -8.78 5.70
N GLY A 641 -30.02 -9.88 5.61
CA GLY A 641 -28.65 -9.95 6.15
C GLY A 641 -27.74 -8.86 5.56
N ARG A 642 -27.80 -8.66 4.24
CA ARG A 642 -27.10 -7.55 3.57
C ARG A 642 -27.57 -6.18 4.05
N ALA A 643 -28.87 -5.96 4.21
CA ALA A 643 -29.39 -4.67 4.68
C ALA A 643 -28.89 -4.34 6.10
N ILE A 644 -28.87 -5.33 7.00
CA ILE A 644 -28.30 -5.17 8.36
C ILE A 644 -26.81 -4.84 8.30
N ALA A 645 -26.06 -5.50 7.42
CA ALA A 645 -24.63 -5.21 7.26
C ALA A 645 -24.39 -3.76 6.76
N VAL A 646 -25.22 -3.26 5.83
CA VAL A 646 -25.15 -1.87 5.35
C VAL A 646 -25.45 -0.88 6.47
N LEU A 647 -26.46 -1.13 7.30
CA LEU A 647 -26.77 -0.29 8.46
C LEU A 647 -25.59 -0.25 9.46
N ARG A 648 -24.95 -1.39 9.74
CA ARG A 648 -23.75 -1.43 10.59
C ARG A 648 -22.59 -0.64 9.99
N GLN A 649 -22.41 -0.68 8.68
CA GLN A 649 -21.40 0.12 7.99
C GLN A 649 -21.69 1.62 8.12
N GLN A 650 -22.95 2.04 7.95
CA GLN A 650 -23.36 3.44 8.13
C GLN A 650 -23.11 3.91 9.56
N GLN A 651 -23.55 3.13 10.56
CA GLN A 651 -23.30 3.42 11.96
C GLN A 651 -21.80 3.57 12.28
N ALA A 652 -20.96 2.67 11.75
CA ALA A 652 -19.52 2.76 11.95
C ALA A 652 -18.93 4.03 11.32
N LYS A 653 -19.42 4.45 10.14
CA LYS A 653 -18.99 5.69 9.48
C LYS A 653 -19.42 6.94 10.25
N GLU A 654 -20.65 6.97 10.75
CA GLU A 654 -21.16 8.09 11.56
C GLU A 654 -20.36 8.26 12.86
N LEU A 655 -20.00 7.15 13.52
CA LEU A 655 -19.15 7.18 14.71
C LEU A 655 -17.75 7.72 14.40
N LEU A 656 -17.16 7.31 13.26
CA LEU A 656 -15.88 7.83 12.80
C LEU A 656 -15.95 9.33 12.47
N GLU A 657 -16.99 9.76 11.76
CA GLU A 657 -17.21 11.16 11.41
C GLU A 657 -17.39 12.02 12.66
N TYR A 658 -18.18 11.56 13.63
CA TYR A 658 -18.32 12.22 14.93
C TYR A 658 -16.98 12.34 15.67
N ALA A 659 -16.17 11.29 15.67
CA ALA A 659 -14.84 11.30 16.28
C ALA A 659 -13.86 12.25 15.56
N GLN A 660 -14.10 12.56 14.28
CA GLN A 660 -13.31 13.52 13.50
C GLN A 660 -13.85 14.96 13.60
N SER A 661 -15.14 15.16 13.88
CA SER A 661 -15.78 16.48 13.88
C SER A 661 -15.93 17.11 15.28
N LYS A 662 -15.72 16.34 16.35
CA LYS A 662 -15.78 16.88 17.72
C LYS A 662 -14.72 17.96 17.95
N THR A 663 -15.05 18.91 18.83
CA THR A 663 -14.17 20.06 19.13
C THR A 663 -12.81 19.65 19.69
N PHE A 664 -12.78 18.68 20.60
CA PHE A 664 -11.55 18.11 21.16
C PHE A 664 -11.15 16.85 20.38
N ASP A 665 -10.73 17.03 19.13
CA ASP A 665 -10.20 15.96 18.29
C ASP A 665 -8.71 15.72 18.57
N ALA A 666 -8.16 14.66 17.96
CA ALA A 666 -6.74 14.31 18.08
C ALA A 666 -5.82 15.46 17.62
N ALA A 667 -6.23 16.19 16.57
CA ALA A 667 -5.42 17.27 16.01
C ALA A 667 -5.28 18.45 16.97
N LEU A 668 -6.38 18.87 17.63
CA LEU A 668 -6.36 19.95 18.61
C LEU A 668 -5.54 19.55 19.84
N TRP A 669 -5.72 18.34 20.37
CA TRP A 669 -4.91 17.86 21.51
C TRP A 669 -3.42 17.85 21.18
N HIS A 670 -3.05 17.41 19.98
CA HIS A 670 -1.67 17.46 19.53
C HIS A 670 -1.14 18.90 19.42
N ALA A 671 -1.94 19.82 18.85
CA ALA A 671 -1.55 21.22 18.73
C ALA A 671 -1.38 21.91 20.09
N LEU A 672 -2.26 21.61 21.05
CA LEU A 672 -2.13 22.08 22.44
C LEU A 672 -0.86 21.51 23.10
N ALA A 673 -0.58 20.23 22.89
CA ALA A 673 0.63 19.60 23.39
C ALA A 673 1.89 20.27 22.80
N ASP A 674 1.94 20.50 21.48
CA ASP A 674 3.08 21.18 20.84
C ASP A 674 3.32 22.57 21.43
N ARG A 675 2.27 23.36 21.66
CA ARG A 675 2.38 24.67 22.31
C ARG A 675 2.88 24.60 23.74
N MET A 676 2.41 23.63 24.53
CA MET A 676 2.92 23.44 25.90
C MET A 676 4.37 22.99 25.90
N ARG A 677 4.79 22.18 24.93
CA ARG A 677 6.19 21.78 24.77
C ARG A 677 7.09 22.97 24.45
N GLU A 678 6.65 23.86 23.55
CA GLU A 678 7.37 25.10 23.24
C GLU A 678 7.55 25.98 24.49
N LEU A 679 6.48 26.16 25.29
CA LEU A 679 6.55 26.93 26.53
C LEU A 679 7.44 26.26 27.58
N ALA A 680 7.37 24.95 27.72
CA ALA A 680 8.22 24.19 28.63
C ALA A 680 9.71 24.40 28.30
N HIS A 681 10.08 24.31 27.02
CA HIS A 681 11.44 24.58 26.57
C HIS A 681 11.85 26.04 26.81
N LEU A 682 10.97 27.00 26.51
CA LEU A 682 11.27 28.42 26.76
C LEU A 682 11.56 28.71 28.24
N TYR A 683 10.74 28.16 29.15
CA TYR A 683 10.98 28.31 30.58
C TYR A 683 12.23 27.58 31.04
N LEU A 684 12.50 26.40 30.48
CA LEU A 684 13.70 25.64 30.81
C LEU A 684 14.98 26.34 30.36
N ASP A 685 15.03 26.85 29.12
CA ASP A 685 16.17 27.60 28.60
C ASP A 685 16.45 28.83 29.48
N ARG A 686 15.39 29.57 29.84
CA ARG A 686 15.51 30.70 30.77
C ARG A 686 16.00 30.26 32.15
N ALA A 687 15.52 29.13 32.65
CA ALA A 687 15.96 28.58 33.93
C ALA A 687 17.44 28.18 33.90
N ILE A 688 17.91 27.56 32.82
CA ILE A 688 19.31 27.17 32.63
C ILE A 688 20.21 28.40 32.59
N GLU A 689 19.84 29.43 31.82
CA GLU A 689 20.57 30.71 31.79
C GLU A 689 20.75 31.29 33.19
N ILE A 690 19.66 31.38 33.96
CA ILE A 690 19.68 31.97 35.29
C ILE A 690 20.41 31.07 36.28
N ALA A 691 20.28 29.75 36.16
CA ALA A 691 21.01 28.79 37.00
C ALA A 691 22.52 28.84 36.73
N TYR A 692 22.95 29.06 35.49
CA TYR A 692 24.36 29.26 35.18
C TYR A 692 24.88 30.56 35.83
N VAL A 693 24.14 31.66 35.71
CA VAL A 693 24.49 32.94 36.38
C VAL A 693 24.48 32.75 37.91
N MET A 694 23.56 31.97 38.46
CA MET A 694 23.51 31.61 39.88
C MET A 694 24.79 30.87 40.31
N GLN A 695 25.24 29.86 39.56
CA GLN A 695 26.49 29.15 39.84
C GLN A 695 27.69 30.11 39.83
N SER A 696 27.77 31.02 38.86
CA SER A 696 28.84 32.02 38.82
C SER A 696 28.82 32.94 40.05
N ALA A 697 27.64 33.37 40.51
CA ALA A 697 27.52 34.16 41.74
C ALA A 697 27.96 33.37 42.98
N TYR A 698 27.59 32.09 43.08
CA TYR A 698 28.02 31.23 44.17
C TYR A 698 29.55 31.10 44.21
N ASN A 699 30.15 30.77 43.07
CA ASN A 699 31.59 30.61 42.92
C ASN A 699 32.34 31.90 43.33
N PHE A 700 31.82 33.06 42.93
CA PHE A 700 32.39 34.35 43.31
C PHE A 700 32.23 34.66 44.81
N GLU A 701 31.04 34.44 45.37
CA GLU A 701 30.76 34.73 46.79
C GLU A 701 31.50 33.81 47.77
N THR A 702 31.83 32.59 47.34
CA THR A 702 32.44 31.55 48.19
C THR A 702 33.89 31.20 47.83
N ASP A 703 34.45 31.82 46.79
CA ASP A 703 35.75 31.48 46.20
C ASP A 703 35.85 29.98 45.81
N ALA A 704 34.73 29.44 45.33
CA ALA A 704 34.61 28.05 44.88
C ALA A 704 34.71 27.94 43.35
N GLY A 705 35.13 26.77 42.86
CA GLY A 705 35.21 26.45 41.43
C GLY A 705 34.22 25.37 41.00
N LEU A 706 32.97 25.43 41.47
CA LEU A 706 31.97 24.40 41.17
C LEU A 706 31.46 24.54 39.74
N ASP A 707 31.24 23.39 39.09
CA ASP A 707 30.67 23.31 37.75
C ASP A 707 29.59 22.22 37.66
N ASN A 708 28.47 22.44 38.35
CA ASN A 708 27.37 21.48 38.45
C ASN A 708 26.25 21.74 37.43
N ILE A 709 26.03 23.00 37.04
CA ILE A 709 24.97 23.36 36.09
C ILE A 709 25.43 23.02 34.65
N ALA A 710 24.70 22.12 34.01
CA ALA A 710 24.86 21.78 32.60
C ALA A 710 24.25 22.86 31.69
N MET A 711 24.72 22.94 30.44
CA MET A 711 24.18 23.87 29.44
C MET A 711 22.91 23.32 28.76
N SER A 712 22.50 22.11 29.13
CA SER A 712 21.22 21.56 28.72
C SER A 712 20.72 20.48 29.66
N TYR A 713 19.42 20.48 29.81
CA TYR A 713 18.68 19.47 30.52
C TYR A 713 17.54 19.04 29.61
N GLY A 714 17.39 17.73 29.37
CA GLY A 714 16.37 17.21 28.44
C GLY A 714 16.86 16.87 27.03
N THR A 715 18.11 16.44 26.85
CA THR A 715 18.64 15.94 25.57
C THR A 715 18.68 14.43 25.43
N SER A 716 18.37 13.65 26.48
CA SER A 716 18.38 12.20 26.32
C SER A 716 17.22 11.76 25.41
N ASP A 717 17.55 11.30 24.21
CA ASP A 717 16.59 10.69 23.27
C ASP A 717 15.79 9.55 23.94
N ALA A 718 16.40 8.87 24.91
CA ALA A 718 15.75 7.81 25.69
C ALA A 718 14.44 8.25 26.38
N LEU A 719 14.31 9.53 26.71
CA LEU A 719 13.12 10.10 27.37
C LEU A 719 12.43 11.17 26.50
N ASN A 720 12.74 11.23 25.20
CA ASN A 720 12.21 12.24 24.27
C ASN A 720 12.41 13.70 24.74
N GLY A 721 13.45 13.93 25.55
CA GLY A 721 13.78 15.23 26.12
C GLY A 721 12.87 15.72 27.25
N LEU A 722 12.18 14.80 27.94
CA LEU A 722 11.43 15.06 29.17
C LEU A 722 12.34 15.05 30.41
N LEU A 723 11.79 15.52 31.52
CA LEU A 723 12.42 15.59 32.85
C LEU A 723 13.58 16.59 32.96
N GLY A 724 13.73 17.49 31.99
CA GLY A 724 14.80 18.49 32.01
C GLY A 724 14.69 19.44 33.21
N GLY A 725 13.47 19.89 33.52
CA GLY A 725 13.23 20.77 34.67
C GLY A 725 13.54 20.08 36.01
N GLN A 726 13.19 18.81 36.16
CA GLN A 726 13.44 18.04 37.39
C GLN A 726 14.94 17.84 37.62
N ALA A 727 15.69 17.52 36.56
CA ALA A 727 17.14 17.40 36.63
C ALA A 727 17.82 18.74 36.97
N LEU A 728 17.39 19.83 36.32
CA LEU A 728 17.90 21.17 36.65
C LEU A 728 17.56 21.57 38.10
N MET A 729 16.36 21.25 38.59
CA MET A 729 15.98 21.54 39.97
C MET A 729 16.91 20.85 40.96
N ALA A 730 17.23 19.57 40.72
CA ALA A 730 18.16 18.83 41.57
C ALA A 730 19.56 19.48 41.60
N ASP A 731 20.04 19.95 40.45
CA ASP A 731 21.34 20.63 40.38
C ASP A 731 21.32 22.03 40.99
N ILE A 732 20.19 22.73 40.99
CA ILE A 732 20.00 23.98 41.74
C ILE A 732 19.97 23.72 43.26
N ASP A 733 19.35 22.61 43.67
CA ASP A 733 19.27 22.18 45.08
C ASP A 733 20.63 21.75 45.65
N TYR A 734 21.60 21.38 44.81
CA TYR A 734 22.96 21.05 45.24
C TYR A 734 23.68 22.23 45.94
N PHE A 735 23.39 23.47 45.57
CA PHE A 735 24.04 24.67 46.10
C PHE A 735 23.45 25.18 47.43
N THR A 736 22.55 24.41 48.07
CA THR A 736 21.75 24.88 49.22
C THR A 736 22.39 24.65 50.58
#